data_AF-A0A6I1WQX2-F1
#
_entry.id   AF-A0A6I1WQX2-F1
#
_cell.length_a   1.000
_cell.length_b   1.000
_cell.length_c   1.000
_cell.angle_alpha   90.00
_cell.angle_beta   90.00
_cell.angle_gamma   90.00
#
_symmetry.space_group_name_H-M   'P 1'
#
loop_
_entity.id
_entity.type
_entity.pdbx_description
1 polymer ?
#
loop_
_entity_poly.entity_id
_entity_poly.type
_entity_poly.pdbx_seq_one_letter_code
_entity_poly.pdbx_strand_id
1 'polypeptide(L)'
;MPDSFPLLHSLIDPQTPPAEGRHDFKQTMAALNLHSVFDIIRLSRTEFIEQVAQHCDDDAGLAYDNACGYATQLEFLHREQASLSAGELRHKRSPDSETDAGPTYAALFKENWSAFCEASSIAALDSPAAYLRALHLFAEQVEKSGKGTRKRNTLAIRRPTLKSMVIDNSSVSRQLPMLTIVNETLNEHLQTHLNQNSDVYKSKSVNEVLAITRYPFDLPFDLAHQQCLLGLTDNKPRLGELNYRLSLSLPLGQLPSNAYGKVHHEAYEAQRLLSELSPEQQTLLTEPFWTASKSAFDAHYGSGETELNKLAHFLQQTGLTSTQADELLARGKYLPYLSNNTPSAPINTDLTHFYGVCYVNGTGSNSSTRLDLKANENGQIVLLNSTVERFDRLQRMIRLQRWIKLPYAQLDNLMLSARLCEENPGVTFAINDNTLRVLGVYRYLNRRYGLQAEEFSALLYQLPVHAVGNIDSLFDRVFNQGQLNEHPLQLDNSPLNPDATDIATHTVLYQICAALGLSNTAESLGFVVERTQQINGYLKKDPTTLSAFYRQTRIANLFGLTVMECAYLADMLGAANTSEQWVKPGLRISGSNAPADFLDVLMQMDWAVNWLKSNGSSVQQLRYQLLLSNTPQNSLISEQLKKLGELRDDIKARLIPQPEIDALNLPVANARTKTRAKLNPGPKVPLAPHSWSNLIALGLAVAGAECNTVIELKPEHHAASPWH
;
A
#
# COMPACT_ATOMS: atom_id res chain seq x y z
N MET A 1 37.68 -62.57 -35.75
CA MET A 1 36.37 -61.88 -35.83
C MET A 1 35.25 -62.93 -35.76
N PRO A 2 35.01 -63.50 -34.57
CA PRO A 2 34.10 -64.63 -34.36
C PRO A 2 32.86 -64.23 -33.54
N ASP A 3 31.82 -65.06 -33.57
CA ASP A 3 30.56 -64.94 -32.82
C ASP A 3 30.74 -64.48 -31.36
N SER A 4 30.43 -63.21 -31.06
CA SER A 4 30.74 -62.61 -29.76
C SER A 4 29.54 -62.43 -28.81
N PHE A 5 28.33 -62.86 -29.17
CA PHE A 5 27.13 -62.71 -28.32
C PHE A 5 26.19 -63.92 -28.39
N PRO A 6 26.60 -65.11 -27.91
CA PRO A 6 25.81 -66.34 -28.03
C PRO A 6 24.42 -66.23 -27.37
N LEU A 7 24.31 -65.47 -26.27
CA LEU A 7 23.07 -65.27 -25.53
C LEU A 7 22.03 -64.43 -26.27
N LEU A 8 22.47 -63.46 -27.09
CA LEU A 8 21.55 -62.61 -27.86
C LEU A 8 20.93 -63.39 -29.02
N HIS A 9 21.70 -64.32 -29.58
CA HIS A 9 21.28 -65.18 -30.69
C HIS A 9 20.44 -66.38 -30.24
N SER A 10 20.40 -66.68 -28.94
CA SER A 10 19.58 -67.75 -28.35
C SER A 10 18.28 -67.25 -27.72
N LEU A 11 17.87 -66.00 -27.99
CA LEU A 11 16.64 -65.42 -27.45
C LEU A 11 15.38 -65.98 -28.12
N ILE A 12 15.48 -66.36 -29.39
CA ILE A 12 14.41 -66.98 -30.19
C ILE A 12 15.06 -67.98 -31.15
N ASP A 13 14.43 -69.15 -31.32
CA ASP A 13 14.70 -70.02 -32.45
C ASP A 13 13.79 -69.62 -33.63
N PRO A 14 14.34 -69.20 -34.79
CA PRO A 14 13.52 -68.73 -35.91
C PRO A 14 12.65 -69.87 -36.45
N GLN A 15 11.34 -69.68 -36.39
CA GLN A 15 10.35 -70.70 -36.79
C GLN A 15 10.23 -70.82 -38.32
N THR A 16 10.59 -69.77 -39.08
CA THR A 16 10.49 -69.68 -40.54
C THR A 16 11.57 -68.77 -41.12
N PRO A 17 12.10 -69.05 -42.34
CA PRO A 17 13.02 -68.11 -43.01
C PRO A 17 12.32 -66.76 -43.27
N PRO A 18 13.04 -65.63 -43.17
CA PRO A 18 12.43 -64.29 -43.26
C PRO A 18 11.75 -64.07 -44.61
N ALA A 19 10.58 -63.44 -44.61
CA ALA A 19 9.86 -63.06 -45.81
C ALA A 19 10.70 -62.09 -46.69
N GLU A 20 10.46 -62.08 -48.00
CA GLU A 20 11.20 -61.22 -48.95
C GLU A 20 11.17 -59.74 -48.50
N GLY A 21 12.36 -59.19 -48.18
CA GLY A 21 12.54 -57.80 -47.75
C GLY A 21 12.62 -57.56 -46.24
N ARG A 22 12.52 -58.61 -45.40
CA ARG A 22 12.69 -58.52 -43.93
C ARG A 22 14.00 -59.14 -43.47
N HIS A 23 14.52 -58.67 -42.35
CA HIS A 23 15.78 -59.09 -41.76
C HIS A 23 15.56 -60.26 -40.80
N ASP A 24 16.54 -61.18 -40.78
CA ASP A 24 16.65 -62.19 -39.72
C ASP A 24 16.84 -61.50 -38.35
N PHE A 25 16.43 -62.13 -37.25
CA PHE A 25 16.50 -61.57 -35.90
C PHE A 25 17.92 -61.07 -35.57
N LYS A 26 18.96 -61.83 -35.98
CA LYS A 26 20.38 -61.46 -35.81
C LYS A 26 20.75 -60.17 -36.53
N GLN A 27 20.25 -59.98 -37.76
CA GLN A 27 20.50 -58.77 -38.55
C GLN A 27 19.70 -57.58 -38.01
N THR A 28 18.50 -57.83 -37.48
CA THR A 28 17.63 -56.81 -36.88
C THR A 28 18.21 -56.25 -35.58
N MET A 29 18.75 -57.09 -34.70
CA MET A 29 19.44 -56.62 -33.49
C MET A 29 20.66 -55.76 -33.82
N ALA A 30 21.42 -56.13 -34.87
CA ALA A 30 22.54 -55.32 -35.36
C ALA A 30 22.06 -53.99 -35.98
N ALA A 31 20.97 -54.00 -36.74
CA ALA A 31 20.39 -52.79 -37.34
C ALA A 31 19.83 -51.81 -36.29
N LEU A 32 19.30 -52.33 -35.18
CA LEU A 32 18.80 -51.55 -34.04
C LEU A 32 19.91 -51.15 -33.04
N ASN A 33 21.19 -51.50 -33.30
CA ASN A 33 22.32 -51.31 -32.38
C ASN A 33 22.10 -51.91 -30.97
N LEU A 34 21.38 -53.03 -30.90
CA LEU A 34 21.16 -53.77 -29.64
C LEU A 34 22.20 -54.89 -29.55
N HIS A 35 23.14 -54.77 -28.60
CA HIS A 35 24.30 -55.67 -28.51
C HIS A 35 24.22 -56.61 -27.31
N SER A 36 23.33 -56.37 -26.36
CA SER A 36 23.16 -57.21 -25.17
C SER A 36 21.69 -57.40 -24.81
N VAL A 37 21.43 -58.44 -24.02
CA VAL A 37 20.14 -58.69 -23.38
C VAL A 37 19.71 -57.49 -22.52
N PHE A 38 20.68 -56.78 -21.91
CA PHE A 38 20.42 -55.57 -21.12
C PHE A 38 19.96 -54.38 -21.97
N ASP A 39 20.38 -54.30 -23.24
CA ASP A 39 19.91 -53.25 -24.15
C ASP A 39 18.45 -53.48 -24.55
N ILE A 40 18.01 -54.74 -24.63
CA ILE A 40 16.61 -55.12 -24.88
C ILE A 40 15.73 -54.73 -23.69
N ILE A 41 16.09 -55.09 -22.45
CA ILE A 41 15.26 -54.79 -21.26
C ILE A 41 15.24 -53.30 -20.89
N ARG A 42 16.19 -52.50 -21.39
CA ARG A 42 16.17 -51.03 -21.24
C ARG A 42 15.04 -50.38 -22.02
N LEU A 43 14.55 -51.04 -23.06
CA LEU A 43 13.34 -50.67 -23.78
C LEU A 43 12.12 -51.25 -23.06
N SER A 44 10.98 -50.57 -23.19
CA SER A 44 9.71 -51.18 -22.75
C SER A 44 9.34 -52.35 -23.65
N ARG A 45 8.68 -53.39 -23.12
CA ARG A 45 8.22 -54.55 -23.91
C ARG A 45 7.48 -54.14 -25.19
N THR A 46 6.63 -53.12 -25.10
CA THR A 46 5.89 -52.58 -26.25
C THR A 46 6.80 -51.89 -27.26
N GLU A 47 7.76 -51.11 -26.80
CA GLU A 47 8.70 -50.37 -27.67
C GLU A 47 9.63 -51.34 -28.41
N PHE A 48 10.13 -52.37 -27.73
CA PHE A 48 10.92 -53.41 -28.37
C PHE A 48 10.12 -54.17 -29.42
N ILE A 49 8.89 -54.59 -29.10
CA ILE A 49 8.01 -55.27 -30.07
C ILE A 49 7.72 -54.37 -31.27
N GLU A 50 7.41 -53.09 -31.05
CA GLU A 50 7.14 -52.12 -32.13
C GLU A 50 8.37 -51.86 -33.02
N GLN A 51 9.58 -51.79 -32.44
CA GLN A 51 10.82 -51.59 -33.19
C GLN A 51 11.24 -52.84 -33.97
N VAL A 52 11.11 -54.02 -33.39
CA VAL A 52 11.44 -55.28 -34.05
C VAL A 52 10.44 -55.61 -35.16
N ALA A 53 9.15 -55.35 -34.95
CA ALA A 53 8.11 -55.57 -35.95
C ALA A 53 8.29 -54.74 -37.24
N GLN A 54 9.10 -53.67 -37.22
CA GLN A 54 9.42 -52.89 -38.42
C GLN A 54 10.43 -53.59 -39.34
N HIS A 55 11.22 -54.53 -38.80
CA HIS A 55 12.38 -55.11 -39.48
C HIS A 55 12.35 -56.64 -39.54
N CYS A 56 11.66 -57.29 -38.60
CA CYS A 56 11.65 -58.74 -38.40
C CYS A 56 10.22 -59.26 -38.10
N ASP A 57 9.96 -60.51 -38.49
CA ASP A 57 8.68 -61.21 -38.27
C ASP A 57 8.69 -62.17 -37.08
N ASP A 58 9.84 -62.36 -36.44
CA ASP A 58 9.98 -63.24 -35.28
C ASP A 58 9.23 -62.68 -34.07
N ASP A 59 8.82 -63.56 -33.14
CA ASP A 59 8.03 -63.21 -31.96
C ASP A 59 8.84 -62.37 -30.97
N ALA A 60 8.92 -61.06 -31.22
CA ALA A 60 9.60 -60.10 -30.38
C ALA A 60 9.11 -60.10 -28.92
N GLY A 61 7.87 -60.56 -28.66
CA GLY A 61 7.36 -60.73 -27.31
C GLY A 61 8.12 -61.83 -26.56
N LEU A 62 8.31 -62.98 -27.19
CA LEU A 62 9.05 -64.12 -26.64
C LEU A 62 10.55 -63.79 -26.47
N ALA A 63 11.16 -63.08 -27.43
CA ALA A 63 12.54 -62.58 -27.26
C ALA A 63 12.68 -61.68 -26.03
N TYR A 64 11.73 -60.78 -25.79
CA TYR A 64 11.76 -59.88 -24.65
C TYR A 64 11.61 -60.63 -23.32
N ASP A 65 10.72 -61.61 -23.27
CA ASP A 65 10.48 -62.39 -22.06
C ASP A 65 11.68 -63.28 -21.73
N ASN A 66 12.30 -63.90 -22.75
CA ASN A 66 13.56 -64.63 -22.62
C ASN A 66 14.72 -63.71 -22.22
N ALA A 67 14.76 -62.49 -22.77
CA ALA A 67 15.74 -61.49 -22.39
C ALA A 67 15.62 -61.09 -20.91
N CYS A 68 14.40 -60.88 -20.41
CA CYS A 68 14.15 -60.67 -18.98
C CYS A 68 14.63 -61.85 -18.12
N GLY A 69 14.37 -63.08 -18.56
CA GLY A 69 14.80 -64.31 -17.89
C GLY A 69 16.33 -64.45 -17.82
N TYR A 70 17.02 -64.23 -18.94
CA TYR A 70 18.48 -64.27 -18.96
C TYR A 70 19.11 -63.11 -18.19
N ALA A 71 18.53 -61.91 -18.24
CA ALA A 71 19.01 -60.77 -17.45
C ALA A 71 18.90 -61.04 -15.95
N THR A 72 17.79 -61.63 -15.48
CA THR A 72 17.61 -61.99 -14.07
C THR A 72 18.53 -63.13 -13.64
N GLN A 73 18.79 -64.12 -14.49
CA GLN A 73 19.78 -65.17 -14.22
C GLN A 73 21.21 -64.60 -14.15
N LEU A 74 21.56 -63.69 -15.06
CA LEU A 74 22.85 -63.00 -15.04
C LEU A 74 22.99 -62.13 -13.80
N GLU A 75 21.95 -61.39 -13.39
CA GLU A 75 21.94 -60.61 -12.14
C GLU A 75 22.05 -61.51 -10.90
N PHE A 76 21.37 -62.67 -10.89
CA PHE A 76 21.44 -63.62 -9.78
C PHE A 76 22.84 -64.23 -9.66
N LEU A 77 23.40 -64.77 -10.75
CA LEU A 77 24.77 -65.30 -10.79
C LEU A 77 25.80 -64.23 -10.41
N HIS A 78 25.57 -62.99 -10.83
CA HIS A 78 26.38 -61.84 -10.48
C HIS A 78 26.33 -61.50 -8.97
N ARG A 79 25.13 -61.47 -8.36
CA ARG A 79 24.98 -61.25 -6.90
C ARG A 79 25.57 -62.39 -6.08
N GLU A 80 25.46 -63.62 -6.57
CA GLU A 80 26.03 -64.80 -5.92
C GLU A 80 27.57 -64.76 -5.94
N GLN A 81 28.19 -64.39 -7.07
CA GLN A 81 29.64 -64.15 -7.16
C GLN A 81 30.14 -63.02 -6.25
N ALA A 82 29.38 -61.92 -6.12
CA ALA A 82 29.70 -60.82 -5.21
C ALA A 82 29.55 -61.21 -3.72
N SER A 83 28.65 -62.15 -3.40
CA SER A 83 28.45 -62.65 -2.03
C SER A 83 29.52 -63.67 -1.63
N LEU A 84 30.02 -64.46 -2.59
CA LEU A 84 31.09 -65.43 -2.38
C LEU A 84 32.46 -64.75 -2.17
N SER A 85 32.71 -63.59 -2.80
CA SER A 85 33.94 -62.82 -2.56
C SER A 85 33.94 -62.07 -1.21
N ALA A 86 32.77 -61.75 -0.65
CA ALA A 86 32.64 -61.13 0.67
C ALA A 86 32.94 -62.10 1.83
N GLY A 87 32.91 -63.42 1.59
CA GLY A 87 33.21 -64.46 2.58
C GLY A 87 34.70 -64.71 2.82
N GLU A 88 35.58 -64.26 1.93
CA GLU A 88 37.03 -64.49 2.00
C GLU A 88 37.83 -63.21 2.29
N LEU A 89 37.49 -62.52 3.39
CA LEU A 89 38.40 -61.57 4.03
C LEU A 89 38.58 -61.89 5.52
N ARG A 90 39.15 -63.06 5.81
CA ARG A 90 40.13 -63.19 6.90
C ARG A 90 41.52 -63.03 6.30
N HIS A 91 42.14 -61.89 6.59
CA HIS A 91 43.53 -61.59 6.25
C HIS A 91 44.47 -62.80 6.41
N LYS A 92 45.12 -63.23 5.32
CA LYS A 92 46.59 -63.21 5.19
C LYS A 92 47.06 -63.66 3.79
N ARG A 93 47.97 -62.83 3.25
CA ARG A 93 48.90 -63.01 2.11
C ARG A 93 48.40 -62.55 0.74
N SER A 94 49.00 -61.45 0.29
CA SER A 94 49.36 -61.24 -1.12
C SER A 94 50.30 -62.38 -1.56
N PRO A 95 50.21 -62.85 -2.82
CA PRO A 95 51.06 -62.21 -3.82
C PRO A 95 50.42 -62.06 -5.21
N ASP A 96 51.05 -61.18 -5.98
CA ASP A 96 51.01 -61.03 -7.42
C ASP A 96 50.60 -62.30 -8.20
N SER A 97 49.41 -62.26 -8.79
CA SER A 97 49.14 -62.94 -10.04
C SER A 97 48.08 -62.14 -10.79
N GLU A 98 48.51 -61.37 -11.80
CA GLU A 98 47.64 -61.00 -12.92
C GLU A 98 47.26 -62.29 -13.65
N THR A 99 46.33 -63.05 -13.07
CA THR A 99 45.52 -63.97 -13.86
C THR A 99 44.62 -63.10 -14.71
N ASP A 100 44.68 -63.30 -16.02
CA ASP A 100 43.73 -62.82 -17.02
C ASP A 100 42.34 -63.36 -16.66
N ALA A 101 41.75 -62.78 -15.61
CA ALA A 101 40.46 -63.15 -15.10
C ALA A 101 39.48 -62.66 -16.15
N GLY A 102 38.83 -63.60 -16.85
CA GLY A 102 37.70 -63.31 -17.73
C GLY A 102 36.70 -62.36 -17.05
N PRO A 103 35.81 -61.68 -17.79
CA PRO A 103 35.10 -60.47 -17.37
C PRO A 103 34.36 -60.62 -16.03
N THR A 104 35.10 -60.46 -14.94
CA THR A 104 34.63 -60.58 -13.56
C THR A 104 34.28 -59.20 -13.09
N TYR A 105 33.28 -59.05 -12.22
CA TYR A 105 32.82 -57.74 -11.75
C TYR A 105 33.96 -56.85 -11.24
N ALA A 106 34.87 -57.38 -10.42
CA ALA A 106 36.03 -56.65 -9.90
C ALA A 106 37.03 -56.20 -10.98
N ALA A 107 37.08 -56.90 -12.12
CA ALA A 107 37.94 -56.55 -13.26
C ALA A 107 37.29 -55.47 -14.15
N LEU A 108 35.96 -55.51 -14.31
CA LEU A 108 35.17 -54.53 -15.08
C LEU A 108 34.89 -53.24 -14.29
N PHE A 109 34.65 -53.38 -12.99
CA PHE A 109 34.36 -52.32 -12.04
C PHE A 109 35.39 -52.43 -10.92
N LYS A 110 36.46 -51.63 -11.02
CA LYS A 110 37.53 -51.58 -10.01
C LYS A 110 36.98 -50.97 -8.72
N GLU A 111 36.34 -51.80 -7.88
CA GLU A 111 35.79 -51.39 -6.59
C GLU A 111 36.92 -50.93 -5.66
N ASN A 112 36.83 -49.69 -5.22
CA ASN A 112 37.73 -49.19 -4.21
C ASN A 112 37.14 -49.53 -2.83
N TRP A 113 37.57 -50.64 -2.24
CA TRP A 113 37.09 -51.11 -0.93
C TRP A 113 37.35 -50.12 0.22
N SER A 114 38.28 -49.17 0.06
CA SER A 114 38.46 -48.08 1.03
C SER A 114 37.50 -46.90 0.83
N ALA A 115 36.67 -46.93 -0.22
CA ALA A 115 35.71 -45.88 -0.59
C ALA A 115 34.25 -46.25 -0.29
N PHE A 116 34.02 -47.30 0.49
CA PHE A 116 32.68 -47.59 1.02
C PHE A 116 32.18 -46.38 1.82
N CYS A 117 30.96 -45.99 1.54
CA CYS A 117 30.33 -44.84 2.17
C CYS A 117 29.61 -45.25 3.46
N GLU A 118 29.55 -44.33 4.43
CA GLU A 118 28.74 -44.52 5.63
C GLU A 118 27.24 -44.64 5.27
N ALA A 119 26.45 -45.33 6.10
CA ALA A 119 25.03 -45.54 5.85
C ALA A 119 24.23 -44.23 5.72
N SER A 120 24.65 -43.16 6.40
CA SER A 120 24.04 -41.83 6.29
C SER A 120 24.59 -40.98 5.13
N SER A 121 25.50 -41.52 4.32
CA SER A 121 26.12 -40.78 3.23
C SER A 121 25.15 -40.58 2.06
N ILE A 122 25.31 -39.46 1.36
CA ILE A 122 24.62 -39.19 0.10
C ILE A 122 24.97 -40.20 -1.00
N ALA A 123 26.10 -40.88 -0.88
CA ALA A 123 26.54 -41.92 -1.81
C ALA A 123 25.94 -43.30 -1.50
N ALA A 124 25.22 -43.45 -0.38
CA ALA A 124 24.58 -44.69 -0.02
C ALA A 124 23.49 -45.06 -1.02
N LEU A 125 23.31 -46.36 -1.27
CA LEU A 125 22.36 -46.88 -2.25
C LEU A 125 20.90 -46.59 -1.87
N ASP A 126 20.63 -46.49 -0.57
CA ASP A 126 19.35 -46.18 0.05
C ASP A 126 19.22 -44.70 0.44
N SER A 127 20.17 -43.85 0.00
CA SER A 127 20.12 -42.42 0.27
C SER A 127 18.94 -41.72 -0.43
N PRO A 128 18.49 -40.55 0.07
CA PRO A 128 17.52 -39.71 -0.62
C PRO A 128 17.96 -39.31 -2.03
N ALA A 129 19.26 -39.19 -2.27
CA ALA A 129 19.82 -38.88 -3.59
C ALA A 129 19.64 -40.04 -4.58
N ALA A 130 19.89 -41.28 -4.13
CA ALA A 130 19.66 -42.48 -4.93
C ALA A 130 18.15 -42.63 -5.27
N TYR A 131 17.28 -42.37 -4.29
CA TYR A 131 15.83 -42.35 -4.51
C TYR A 131 15.40 -41.26 -5.51
N LEU A 132 15.91 -40.03 -5.38
CA LEU A 132 15.61 -38.93 -6.32
C LEU A 132 16.03 -39.28 -7.75
N ARG A 133 17.20 -39.91 -7.94
CA ARG A 133 17.67 -40.37 -9.24
C ARG A 133 16.71 -41.42 -9.83
N ALA A 134 16.32 -42.42 -9.05
CA ALA A 134 15.36 -43.44 -9.48
C ALA A 134 14.02 -42.81 -9.88
N LEU A 135 13.51 -41.85 -9.10
CA LEU A 135 12.28 -41.12 -9.38
C LEU A 135 12.38 -40.31 -10.68
N HIS A 136 13.51 -39.66 -10.92
CA HIS A 136 13.74 -38.87 -12.14
C HIS A 136 13.72 -39.76 -13.38
N LEU A 137 14.44 -40.89 -13.37
CA LEU A 137 14.45 -41.86 -14.47
C LEU A 137 13.06 -42.45 -14.73
N PHE A 138 12.32 -42.76 -13.65
CA PHE A 138 10.94 -43.24 -13.77
C PHE A 138 10.04 -42.18 -14.40
N ALA A 139 10.15 -40.91 -13.98
CA ALA A 139 9.39 -39.81 -14.57
C ALA A 139 9.67 -39.65 -16.08
N GLU A 140 10.94 -39.75 -16.50
CA GLU A 140 11.31 -39.71 -17.92
C GLU A 140 10.73 -40.89 -18.71
N GLN A 141 10.68 -42.09 -18.11
CA GLN A 141 10.06 -43.26 -18.74
C GLN A 141 8.55 -43.07 -18.91
N VAL A 142 7.87 -42.52 -17.91
CA VAL A 142 6.43 -42.19 -17.97
C VAL A 142 6.16 -41.14 -19.05
N GLU A 143 7.04 -40.15 -19.20
CA GLU A 143 6.89 -39.13 -20.25
C GLU A 143 7.03 -39.69 -21.66
N LYS A 144 7.71 -40.83 -21.84
CA LYS A 144 7.83 -41.52 -23.14
C LYS A 144 6.57 -42.31 -23.52
N SER A 145 5.81 -42.83 -22.55
CA SER A 145 4.71 -43.78 -22.78
C SER A 145 3.36 -43.18 -23.25
N GLY A 146 3.19 -41.86 -23.20
CA GLY A 146 1.88 -41.22 -23.50
C GLY A 146 1.50 -41.19 -24.98
N LYS A 147 0.41 -41.84 -25.39
CA LYS A 147 -0.03 -41.97 -26.81
C LYS A 147 -0.86 -40.80 -27.38
N GLY A 148 -0.67 -39.57 -26.89
CA GLY A 148 -1.46 -38.40 -27.31
C GLY A 148 -0.83 -37.55 -28.42
N THR A 149 -1.65 -36.85 -29.22
CA THR A 149 -1.22 -35.90 -30.27
C THR A 149 -0.91 -34.49 -29.76
N ARG A 150 -1.25 -34.17 -28.50
CA ARG A 150 -0.92 -32.88 -27.89
C ARG A 150 0.56 -32.83 -27.50
N LYS A 151 1.17 -31.65 -27.65
CA LYS A 151 2.55 -31.40 -27.20
C LYS A 151 2.69 -31.77 -25.72
N ARG A 152 3.63 -32.67 -25.40
CA ARG A 152 3.86 -33.15 -24.03
C ARG A 152 4.47 -32.03 -23.17
N ASN A 153 3.91 -31.80 -21.99
CA ASN A 153 4.47 -30.88 -20.99
C ASN A 153 5.42 -31.65 -20.05
N THR A 154 6.67 -31.80 -20.48
CA THR A 154 7.68 -32.62 -19.81
C THR A 154 8.18 -31.99 -18.51
N LEU A 155 8.84 -32.76 -17.65
CA LEU A 155 9.43 -32.31 -16.40
C LEU A 155 10.49 -31.25 -16.66
N ALA A 156 11.27 -31.43 -17.74
CA ALA A 156 12.26 -30.45 -18.18
C ALA A 156 11.63 -29.11 -18.62
N ILE A 157 10.40 -29.11 -19.16
CA ILE A 157 9.68 -27.88 -19.50
C ILE A 157 9.12 -27.22 -18.23
N ARG A 158 8.54 -28.02 -17.32
CA ARG A 158 7.89 -27.51 -16.09
C ARG A 158 8.89 -27.01 -15.05
N ARG A 159 10.06 -27.64 -14.97
CA ARG A 159 11.10 -27.44 -13.95
C ARG A 159 12.49 -27.62 -14.57
N PRO A 160 12.93 -26.67 -15.43
CA PRO A 160 14.20 -26.78 -16.15
C PRO A 160 15.41 -26.93 -15.21
N THR A 161 15.35 -26.34 -14.02
CA THR A 161 16.42 -26.37 -13.01
C THR A 161 16.66 -27.72 -12.37
N LEU A 162 15.68 -28.63 -12.34
CA LEU A 162 15.88 -29.96 -11.76
C LEU A 162 16.96 -30.75 -12.53
N LYS A 163 17.12 -30.50 -13.83
CA LYS A 163 18.12 -31.17 -14.65
C LYS A 163 19.55 -30.73 -14.33
N SER A 164 19.74 -29.45 -13.97
CA SER A 164 21.04 -28.86 -13.66
C SER A 164 21.35 -28.81 -12.16
N MET A 165 20.44 -29.28 -11.31
CA MET A 165 20.59 -29.24 -9.87
C MET A 165 21.73 -30.15 -9.41
N VAL A 166 22.71 -29.57 -8.71
CA VAL A 166 23.83 -30.33 -8.14
C VAL A 166 23.37 -31.02 -6.86
N ILE A 167 23.60 -32.33 -6.80
CA ILE A 167 23.27 -33.15 -5.63
C ILE A 167 24.52 -33.20 -4.74
N ASP A 168 24.50 -32.44 -3.65
CA ASP A 168 25.56 -32.38 -2.65
C ASP A 168 24.95 -32.45 -1.23
N ASN A 169 25.80 -32.49 -0.21
CA ASN A 169 25.32 -32.59 1.16
C ASN A 169 24.46 -31.37 1.56
N SER A 170 24.73 -30.19 0.99
CA SER A 170 23.97 -28.98 1.26
C SER A 170 22.57 -29.03 0.63
N SER A 171 22.42 -29.53 -0.60
CA SER A 171 21.13 -29.61 -1.28
C SER A 171 20.22 -30.70 -0.71
N VAL A 172 20.78 -31.75 -0.10
CA VAL A 172 20.00 -32.80 0.56
C VAL A 172 19.57 -32.44 1.99
N SER A 173 20.45 -31.81 2.77
CA SER A 173 20.23 -31.61 4.21
C SER A 173 19.72 -30.22 4.59
N ARG A 174 19.90 -29.21 3.73
CA ARG A 174 19.51 -27.82 4.05
C ARG A 174 17.99 -27.69 4.08
N GLN A 175 17.48 -27.22 5.21
CA GLN A 175 16.07 -26.84 5.35
C GLN A 175 15.82 -25.50 4.65
N LEU A 176 14.79 -25.46 3.80
CA LEU A 176 14.37 -24.26 3.07
C LEU A 176 12.86 -24.04 3.21
N PRO A 177 12.40 -22.78 3.33
CA PRO A 177 10.98 -22.48 3.23
C PRO A 177 10.44 -22.86 1.84
N MET A 178 9.29 -23.53 1.80
CA MET A 178 8.66 -23.96 0.54
C MET A 178 8.41 -22.77 -0.42
N LEU A 179 8.10 -21.58 0.13
CA LEU A 179 7.86 -20.38 -0.66
C LEU A 179 9.09 -19.91 -1.45
N THR A 180 10.30 -20.14 -0.93
CA THR A 180 11.55 -19.82 -1.63
C THR A 180 11.66 -20.60 -2.94
N ILE A 181 11.40 -21.91 -2.87
CA ILE A 181 11.41 -22.80 -4.04
C ILE A 181 10.34 -22.36 -5.06
N VAL A 182 9.15 -21.98 -4.59
CA VAL A 182 8.08 -21.49 -5.46
C VAL A 182 8.52 -20.22 -6.18
N ASN A 183 9.04 -19.22 -5.46
CA ASN A 183 9.46 -17.95 -6.03
C ASN A 183 10.62 -18.10 -7.01
N GLU A 184 11.63 -18.92 -6.68
CA GLU A 184 12.73 -19.25 -7.60
C GLU A 184 12.19 -19.80 -8.91
N THR A 185 11.29 -20.79 -8.82
CA THR A 185 10.76 -21.45 -10.03
C THR A 185 9.87 -20.55 -10.87
N LEU A 186 9.07 -19.67 -10.25
CA LEU A 186 8.30 -18.67 -10.99
C LEU A 186 9.22 -17.64 -11.66
N ASN A 187 10.24 -17.18 -10.93
CA ASN A 187 11.18 -16.17 -11.42
C ASN A 187 11.98 -16.68 -12.63
N GLU A 188 12.38 -17.94 -12.66
CA GLU A 188 13.06 -18.56 -13.81
C GLU A 188 12.21 -18.52 -15.09
N HIS A 189 10.94 -18.89 -14.98
CA HIS A 189 10.02 -18.87 -16.12
C HIS A 189 9.76 -17.43 -16.59
N LEU A 190 9.62 -16.49 -15.66
CA LEU A 190 9.48 -15.07 -15.98
C LEU A 190 10.73 -14.53 -16.68
N GLN A 191 11.93 -14.83 -16.18
CA GLN A 191 13.19 -14.43 -16.82
C GLN A 191 13.31 -14.99 -18.24
N THR A 192 12.96 -16.27 -18.42
CA THR A 192 12.95 -16.89 -19.75
C THR A 192 12.00 -16.16 -20.70
N HIS A 193 10.80 -15.81 -20.24
CA HIS A 193 9.83 -15.05 -21.01
C HIS A 193 10.35 -13.63 -21.35
N LEU A 194 11.00 -12.94 -20.41
CA LEU A 194 11.59 -11.62 -20.66
C LEU A 194 12.71 -11.67 -21.68
N ASN A 195 13.57 -12.70 -21.61
CA ASN A 195 14.65 -12.90 -22.58
C ASN A 195 14.11 -13.20 -23.98
N GLN A 196 13.01 -13.94 -24.09
CA GLN A 196 12.35 -14.23 -25.37
C GLN A 196 11.65 -13.01 -25.99
N ASN A 197 11.24 -12.04 -25.17
CA ASN A 197 10.54 -10.82 -25.57
C ASN A 197 11.38 -9.55 -25.28
N SER A 198 12.69 -9.64 -25.53
CA SER A 198 13.64 -8.56 -25.20
C SER A 198 13.36 -7.26 -25.95
N ASP A 199 12.72 -7.34 -27.12
CA ASP A 199 12.25 -6.22 -27.93
C ASP A 199 11.19 -5.36 -27.21
N VAL A 200 10.29 -6.01 -26.46
CA VAL A 200 9.24 -5.35 -25.68
C VAL A 200 9.77 -4.83 -24.35
N TYR A 201 10.53 -5.65 -23.62
CA TYR A 201 10.92 -5.36 -22.24
C TYR A 201 12.26 -4.66 -22.07
N LYS A 202 13.07 -4.48 -23.14
CA LYS A 202 14.28 -3.65 -23.16
C LYS A 202 15.20 -3.86 -21.94
N SER A 203 15.53 -5.12 -21.63
CA SER A 203 16.39 -5.53 -20.50
C SER A 203 15.90 -5.18 -19.08
N LYS A 204 14.62 -4.86 -18.89
CA LYS A 204 14.02 -4.68 -17.55
C LYS A 204 14.07 -5.99 -16.76
N SER A 205 14.31 -5.86 -15.46
CA SER A 205 14.22 -6.96 -14.49
C SER A 205 12.78 -7.41 -14.27
N VAL A 206 12.59 -8.62 -13.73
CA VAL A 206 11.26 -9.16 -13.39
C VAL A 206 10.48 -8.20 -12.48
N ASN A 207 11.14 -7.63 -11.46
CA ASN A 207 10.50 -6.73 -10.51
C ASN A 207 10.06 -5.41 -11.17
N GLU A 208 10.87 -4.84 -12.07
CA GLU A 208 10.49 -3.63 -12.83
C GLU A 208 9.30 -3.90 -13.76
N VAL A 209 9.24 -5.09 -14.36
CA VAL A 209 8.11 -5.48 -15.20
C VAL A 209 6.85 -5.68 -14.36
N LEU A 210 6.93 -6.33 -13.20
CA LEU A 210 5.79 -6.48 -12.29
C LEU A 210 5.29 -5.13 -11.74
N ALA A 211 6.19 -4.16 -11.56
CA ALA A 211 5.83 -2.82 -11.11
C ALA A 211 5.03 -2.03 -12.14
N ILE A 212 5.23 -2.26 -13.44
CA ILE A 212 4.52 -1.52 -14.51
C ILE A 212 3.35 -2.31 -15.13
N THR A 213 3.31 -3.62 -14.94
CA THR A 213 2.29 -4.49 -15.53
C THR A 213 0.94 -4.22 -14.87
N ARG A 214 -0.14 -4.17 -15.66
CA ARG A 214 -1.48 -3.80 -15.18
C ARG A 214 -2.42 -4.99 -15.06
N TYR A 215 -2.24 -6.06 -15.80
CA TYR A 215 -3.05 -7.28 -15.70
C TYR A 215 -2.18 -8.49 -15.30
N PRO A 216 -2.60 -9.33 -14.33
CA PRO A 216 -3.90 -9.39 -13.64
C PRO A 216 -4.17 -8.23 -12.66
N PHE A 217 -5.39 -8.16 -12.12
CA PHE A 217 -5.87 -7.07 -11.26
C PHE A 217 -5.13 -6.91 -9.91
N ASP A 218 -4.30 -7.88 -9.54
CA ASP A 218 -3.44 -7.81 -8.35
C ASP A 218 -2.15 -6.98 -8.60
N LEU A 219 -1.83 -6.71 -9.85
CA LEU A 219 -0.73 -5.83 -10.27
C LEU A 219 -1.22 -4.36 -10.40
N PRO A 220 -0.36 -3.35 -10.44
CA PRO A 220 1.10 -3.40 -10.31
C PRO A 220 1.61 -3.81 -8.93
N PHE A 221 2.72 -4.54 -8.90
CA PHE A 221 3.44 -4.92 -7.68
C PHE A 221 4.87 -4.37 -7.72
N ASP A 222 5.12 -3.35 -6.90
CA ASP A 222 6.45 -2.76 -6.70
C ASP A 222 7.09 -3.33 -5.43
N LEU A 223 8.10 -4.20 -5.62
CA LEU A 223 8.82 -4.85 -4.52
C LEU A 223 9.53 -3.84 -3.61
N ALA A 224 10.18 -2.81 -4.19
CA ALA A 224 10.94 -1.84 -3.42
C ALA A 224 10.01 -0.99 -2.55
N HIS A 225 8.88 -0.57 -3.12
CA HIS A 225 7.85 0.14 -2.36
C HIS A 225 7.28 -0.72 -1.22
N GLN A 226 6.97 -1.99 -1.48
CA GLN A 226 6.49 -2.91 -0.44
C GLN A 226 7.52 -3.13 0.67
N GLN A 227 8.80 -3.27 0.34
CA GLN A 227 9.87 -3.36 1.32
C GLN A 227 9.98 -2.09 2.18
N CYS A 228 9.83 -0.91 1.57
CA CYS A 228 9.77 0.37 2.31
C CYS A 228 8.58 0.41 3.27
N LEU A 229 7.37 0.04 2.81
CA LEU A 229 6.18 0.01 3.67
C LEU A 229 6.33 -0.98 4.84
N LEU A 230 6.86 -2.17 4.57
CA LEU A 230 7.12 -3.20 5.58
C LEU A 230 8.23 -2.78 6.55
N GLY A 231 9.29 -2.12 6.07
CA GLY A 231 10.36 -1.60 6.94
C GLY A 231 9.89 -0.49 7.90
N LEU A 232 8.83 0.22 7.52
CA LEU A 232 8.17 1.29 8.26
C LEU A 232 6.91 0.83 9.02
N THR A 233 6.76 -0.48 9.32
CA THR A 233 5.67 -0.98 10.19
C THR A 233 5.87 -0.60 11.65
N ASP A 234 4.85 -0.94 12.46
CA ASP A 234 4.83 -0.73 13.92
C ASP A 234 4.84 0.76 14.31
N ASN A 235 5.61 1.12 15.33
CA ASN A 235 5.64 2.48 15.90
C ASN A 235 6.46 3.49 15.07
N LYS A 236 6.84 3.14 13.83
CA LYS A 236 7.59 4.01 12.94
C LYS A 236 6.66 4.93 12.14
N PRO A 237 7.10 6.16 11.82
CA PRO A 237 6.38 7.04 10.90
C PRO A 237 6.29 6.42 9.50
N ARG A 238 5.13 6.53 8.86
CA ARG A 238 4.94 6.09 7.47
C ARG A 238 5.70 6.97 6.49
N LEU A 239 5.76 6.53 5.23
CA LEU A 239 6.51 7.20 4.15
C LEU A 239 6.16 8.69 4.02
N GLY A 240 4.86 9.03 3.96
CA GLY A 240 4.44 10.43 3.91
C GLY A 240 4.70 11.21 5.22
N GLU A 241 4.65 10.56 6.38
CA GLU A 241 4.94 11.20 7.67
C GLU A 241 6.41 11.58 7.83
N LEU A 242 7.32 10.79 7.26
CA LEU A 242 8.76 11.07 7.27
C LEU A 242 9.05 12.44 6.64
N ASN A 243 8.33 12.81 5.60
CA ASN A 243 8.52 14.10 4.93
C ASN A 243 8.19 15.29 5.84
N TYR A 244 7.29 15.11 6.80
CA TYR A 244 6.97 16.12 7.81
C TYR A 244 7.97 16.17 8.97
N ARG A 245 8.83 15.16 9.14
CA ARG A 245 9.75 15.04 10.28
C ARG A 245 11.23 15.19 9.91
N LEU A 246 11.60 14.85 8.68
CA LEU A 246 12.97 14.88 8.21
C LEU A 246 13.29 16.23 7.56
N SER A 247 14.40 16.84 8.00
CA SER A 247 15.01 17.97 7.33
C SER A 247 16.41 17.58 6.87
N LEU A 248 16.71 17.74 5.59
CA LEU A 248 18.05 17.50 5.04
C LEU A 248 19.04 18.64 5.35
N SER A 249 18.53 19.80 5.78
CA SER A 249 19.39 20.88 6.27
C SER A 249 19.83 20.56 7.68
N LEU A 250 21.13 20.60 7.96
CA LEU A 250 21.69 20.47 9.31
C LEU A 250 21.76 21.85 9.98
N PRO A 251 21.65 21.95 11.32
CA PRO A 251 21.69 23.22 12.05
C PRO A 251 23.14 23.71 12.22
N LEU A 252 23.99 23.49 11.21
CA LEU A 252 25.44 23.73 11.27
C LEU A 252 25.84 25.12 10.73
N GLY A 253 24.91 25.84 10.08
CA GLY A 253 25.19 27.15 9.50
C GLY A 253 24.66 28.31 10.34
N GLN A 254 25.50 29.30 10.65
CA GLN A 254 25.09 30.65 11.08
C GLN A 254 24.53 31.46 9.90
N LEU A 255 23.64 30.86 9.10
CA LEU A 255 23.03 31.53 7.97
C LEU A 255 21.87 32.42 8.46
N PRO A 256 21.58 33.56 7.80
CA PRO A 256 20.48 34.44 8.17
C PRO A 256 19.10 33.79 8.11
N SER A 257 18.94 32.72 7.32
CA SER A 257 17.77 31.85 7.35
C SER A 257 18.17 30.44 7.78
N ASN A 258 17.55 29.96 8.86
CA ASN A 258 17.71 28.58 9.29
C ASN A 258 16.70 27.71 8.52
N ALA A 259 17.18 26.92 7.57
CA ALA A 259 16.37 25.95 6.83
C ALA A 259 16.23 24.61 7.58
N TYR A 260 16.89 24.44 8.73
CA TYR A 260 16.71 23.29 9.61
C TYR A 260 15.24 23.16 10.03
N GLY A 261 14.69 21.96 9.89
CA GLY A 261 13.29 21.68 10.20
C GLY A 261 12.30 22.03 9.08
N LYS A 262 12.76 22.55 7.93
CA LYS A 262 11.89 22.73 6.76
C LYS A 262 11.51 21.37 6.17
N VAL A 263 10.21 21.19 5.90
CA VAL A 263 9.64 20.01 5.24
C VAL A 263 10.35 19.78 3.91
N HIS A 264 10.87 18.56 3.69
CA HIS A 264 11.70 18.24 2.53
C HIS A 264 10.91 18.28 1.21
N HIS A 265 9.78 17.58 1.18
CA HIS A 265 8.84 17.64 0.08
C HIS A 265 7.74 18.64 0.41
N GLU A 266 7.22 19.29 -0.61
CA GLU A 266 6.02 20.12 -0.48
C GLU A 266 4.91 19.34 0.24
N ALA A 267 4.14 20.01 1.11
CA ALA A 267 3.07 19.37 1.89
C ALA A 267 2.11 18.57 0.97
N TYR A 268 1.92 19.08 -0.23
CA TYR A 268 1.26 18.43 -1.34
C TYR A 268 1.74 16.99 -1.62
N GLU A 269 3.04 16.79 -1.86
CA GLU A 269 3.62 15.47 -2.13
C GLU A 269 3.64 14.57 -0.90
N ALA A 270 3.88 15.15 0.28
CA ALA A 270 3.82 14.40 1.54
C ALA A 270 2.44 13.78 1.75
N GLN A 271 1.37 14.53 1.49
CA GLN A 271 -0.01 14.04 1.61
C GLN A 271 -0.35 12.95 0.60
N ARG A 272 0.16 13.03 -0.64
CA ARG A 272 0.02 11.94 -1.62
C ARG A 272 0.71 10.66 -1.13
N LEU A 273 1.91 10.78 -0.56
CA LEU A 273 2.68 9.65 -0.04
C LEU A 273 2.05 9.03 1.24
N LEU A 274 1.21 9.76 1.96
CA LEU A 274 0.39 9.20 3.05
C LEU A 274 -0.64 8.17 2.54
N SER A 275 -0.97 8.16 1.24
CA SER A 275 -1.85 7.14 0.66
C SER A 275 -1.21 5.75 0.66
N GLU A 276 0.11 5.65 0.87
CA GLU A 276 0.94 4.45 0.77
C GLU A 276 0.82 3.70 -0.57
N LEU A 277 0.30 4.35 -1.61
CA LEU A 277 0.25 3.80 -2.96
C LEU A 277 1.62 3.96 -3.63
N SER A 278 2.07 2.92 -4.32
CA SER A 278 3.32 2.96 -5.10
C SER A 278 3.23 3.97 -6.25
N PRO A 279 4.37 4.43 -6.80
CA PRO A 279 4.37 5.40 -7.90
C PRO A 279 3.52 4.96 -9.10
N GLU A 280 3.62 3.69 -9.50
CA GLU A 280 2.84 3.15 -10.63
C GLU A 280 1.34 3.00 -10.31
N GLN A 281 0.98 2.72 -9.05
CA GLN A 281 -0.42 2.74 -8.62
C GLN A 281 -1.00 4.16 -8.68
N GLN A 282 -0.24 5.17 -8.25
CA GLN A 282 -0.68 6.57 -8.34
C GLN A 282 -0.82 7.00 -9.81
N THR A 283 0.16 6.68 -10.65
CA THR A 283 0.12 6.97 -12.10
C THR A 283 -1.07 6.31 -12.79
N LEU A 284 -1.36 5.04 -12.50
CA LEU A 284 -2.52 4.33 -13.02
C LEU A 284 -3.84 5.03 -12.65
N LEU A 285 -3.92 5.59 -11.44
CA LEU A 285 -5.13 6.26 -10.99
C LEU A 285 -5.29 7.65 -11.59
N THR A 286 -4.22 8.39 -11.88
CA THR A 286 -4.29 9.79 -12.38
C THR A 286 -4.15 9.95 -13.89
N GLU A 287 -3.82 8.88 -14.62
CA GLU A 287 -3.71 8.95 -16.09
C GLU A 287 -5.02 9.38 -16.77
N PRO A 288 -4.99 10.00 -17.96
CA PRO A 288 -6.21 10.31 -18.71
C PRO A 288 -7.06 9.05 -18.99
N PHE A 289 -8.38 9.23 -19.11
CA PHE A 289 -9.26 8.12 -19.50
C PHE A 289 -8.87 7.57 -20.87
N TRP A 290 -8.93 6.25 -21.03
CA TRP A 290 -8.52 5.62 -22.27
C TRP A 290 -9.45 5.96 -23.43
N THR A 291 -8.89 5.94 -24.63
CA THR A 291 -9.68 5.87 -25.87
C THR A 291 -9.91 4.41 -26.25
N ALA A 292 -11.01 4.14 -26.94
CA ALA A 292 -11.40 2.79 -27.37
C ALA A 292 -10.31 2.16 -28.24
N SER A 293 -9.52 1.25 -27.67
CA SER A 293 -8.47 0.52 -28.36
C SER A 293 -8.32 -0.89 -27.81
N LYS A 294 -8.10 -1.85 -28.69
CA LYS A 294 -7.87 -3.25 -28.31
C LYS A 294 -6.70 -3.38 -27.32
N SER A 295 -5.63 -2.62 -27.54
CA SER A 295 -4.45 -2.62 -26.67
C SER A 295 -4.76 -2.17 -25.24
N ALA A 296 -5.65 -1.20 -25.03
CA ALA A 296 -6.01 -0.76 -23.66
C ALA A 296 -6.79 -1.85 -22.92
N PHE A 297 -7.77 -2.47 -23.58
CA PHE A 297 -8.53 -3.58 -23.02
C PHE A 297 -7.65 -4.79 -22.70
N ASP A 298 -6.77 -5.18 -23.62
CA ASP A 298 -5.82 -6.28 -23.40
C ASP A 298 -4.85 -5.95 -22.25
N ALA A 299 -4.34 -4.71 -22.15
CA ALA A 299 -3.39 -4.32 -21.10
C ALA A 299 -3.99 -4.30 -19.69
N HIS A 300 -5.26 -3.89 -19.54
CA HIS A 300 -5.88 -3.71 -18.22
C HIS A 300 -6.79 -4.86 -17.78
N TYR A 301 -7.41 -5.57 -18.73
CA TYR A 301 -8.36 -6.66 -18.47
C TYR A 301 -7.92 -8.02 -19.06
N GLY A 302 -6.87 -8.08 -19.88
CA GLY A 302 -6.47 -9.31 -20.55
C GLY A 302 -7.50 -9.84 -21.55
N SER A 303 -8.44 -9.00 -21.99
CA SER A 303 -9.56 -9.38 -22.85
C SER A 303 -10.15 -8.19 -23.59
N GLY A 304 -10.78 -8.44 -24.74
CA GLY A 304 -11.56 -7.45 -25.48
C GLY A 304 -12.90 -7.07 -24.85
N GLU A 305 -13.42 -5.90 -25.23
CA GLU A 305 -14.65 -5.27 -24.71
C GLU A 305 -15.91 -6.16 -24.84
N THR A 306 -16.10 -6.82 -25.98
CA THR A 306 -17.32 -7.60 -26.25
C THR A 306 -17.51 -8.77 -25.28
N GLU A 307 -16.41 -9.44 -24.92
CA GLU A 307 -16.43 -10.54 -23.96
C GLU A 307 -16.58 -10.03 -22.53
N LEU A 308 -15.98 -8.87 -22.21
CA LEU A 308 -16.12 -8.23 -20.90
C LEU A 308 -17.54 -7.75 -20.59
N ASN A 309 -18.40 -7.55 -21.59
CA ASN A 309 -19.81 -7.27 -21.33
C ASN A 309 -20.55 -8.46 -20.70
N LYS A 310 -20.04 -9.69 -20.80
CA LYS A 310 -20.64 -10.86 -20.14
C LYS A 310 -20.19 -10.89 -18.68
N LEU A 311 -21.13 -10.87 -17.74
CA LEU A 311 -20.81 -10.77 -16.31
C LEU A 311 -19.87 -11.88 -15.84
N ALA A 312 -20.12 -13.14 -16.21
CA ALA A 312 -19.27 -14.26 -15.81
C ALA A 312 -17.81 -14.08 -16.25
N HIS A 313 -17.59 -13.57 -17.47
CA HIS A 313 -16.27 -13.30 -18.00
C HIS A 313 -15.63 -12.08 -17.30
N PHE A 314 -16.40 -11.01 -17.08
CA PHE A 314 -15.95 -9.85 -16.31
C PHE A 314 -15.48 -10.22 -14.90
N LEU A 315 -16.25 -11.04 -14.18
CA LEU A 315 -15.87 -11.53 -12.85
C LEU A 315 -14.59 -12.36 -12.89
N GLN A 316 -14.43 -13.21 -13.91
CA GLN A 316 -13.20 -14.01 -14.09
C GLN A 316 -11.96 -13.13 -14.31
N GLN A 317 -12.03 -12.14 -15.19
CA GLN A 317 -10.88 -11.27 -15.51
C GLN A 317 -10.55 -10.30 -14.37
N THR A 318 -11.56 -9.82 -13.66
CA THR A 318 -11.34 -8.90 -12.53
C THR A 318 -11.02 -9.63 -11.24
N GLY A 319 -11.38 -10.90 -11.08
CA GLY A 319 -11.29 -11.65 -9.82
C GLY A 319 -12.33 -11.22 -8.78
N LEU A 320 -13.43 -10.60 -9.20
CA LEU A 320 -14.53 -10.21 -8.30
C LEU A 320 -15.47 -11.39 -8.05
N THR A 321 -16.02 -11.44 -6.84
CA THR A 321 -17.18 -12.28 -6.52
C THR A 321 -18.49 -11.62 -6.96
N SER A 322 -19.57 -12.40 -7.09
CA SER A 322 -20.90 -11.84 -7.41
C SER A 322 -21.35 -10.79 -6.38
N THR A 323 -21.09 -11.03 -5.09
CA THR A 323 -21.43 -10.08 -4.02
C THR A 323 -20.64 -8.77 -4.12
N GLN A 324 -19.35 -8.83 -4.46
CA GLN A 324 -18.55 -7.63 -4.67
C GLN A 324 -18.97 -6.87 -5.94
N ALA A 325 -19.45 -7.57 -6.97
CA ALA A 325 -20.00 -6.93 -8.15
C ALA A 325 -21.34 -6.24 -7.87
N ASP A 326 -22.21 -6.87 -7.07
CA ASP A 326 -23.43 -6.22 -6.58
C ASP A 326 -23.10 -4.99 -5.72
N GLU A 327 -22.05 -5.03 -4.90
CA GLU A 327 -21.60 -3.87 -4.12
C GLU A 327 -21.01 -2.75 -5.01
N LEU A 328 -20.14 -3.09 -5.95
CA LEU A 328 -19.53 -2.16 -6.91
C LEU A 328 -20.58 -1.44 -7.78
N LEU A 329 -21.64 -2.15 -8.12
CA LEU A 329 -22.77 -1.63 -8.88
C LEU A 329 -23.92 -1.17 -7.97
N ALA A 330 -23.73 -1.14 -6.66
CA ALA A 330 -24.69 -0.87 -5.59
C ALA A 330 -26.12 -1.41 -5.84
N ARG A 331 -26.21 -2.72 -6.08
CA ARG A 331 -27.43 -3.50 -6.35
C ARG A 331 -27.89 -4.28 -5.11
N GLY A 332 -29.16 -4.66 -5.11
CA GLY A 332 -29.75 -5.51 -4.06
C GLY A 332 -29.66 -4.84 -2.68
N LYS A 333 -29.06 -5.52 -1.71
CA LYS A 333 -28.86 -4.98 -0.35
C LYS A 333 -27.90 -3.78 -0.28
N TYR A 334 -27.13 -3.54 -1.33
CA TYR A 334 -26.20 -2.41 -1.41
C TYR A 334 -26.82 -1.19 -2.08
N LEU A 335 -28.09 -1.26 -2.48
CA LEU A 335 -28.79 -0.11 -3.04
C LEU A 335 -28.92 0.98 -1.97
N PRO A 336 -28.41 2.19 -2.22
CA PRO A 336 -28.55 3.26 -1.25
C PRO A 336 -30.00 3.72 -1.15
N TYR A 337 -30.42 4.03 0.07
CA TYR A 337 -31.70 4.64 0.35
C TYR A 337 -31.50 5.96 1.07
N LEU A 338 -32.40 6.90 0.82
CA LEU A 338 -32.41 8.20 1.46
C LEU A 338 -32.95 8.08 2.89
N SER A 339 -32.39 8.83 3.84
CA SER A 339 -32.94 8.93 5.19
C SER A 339 -34.40 9.39 5.20
N ASN A 340 -35.21 8.76 6.05
CA ASN A 340 -36.60 9.15 6.30
C ASN A 340 -36.74 10.54 6.91
N ASN A 341 -35.65 11.09 7.46
CA ASN A 341 -35.61 12.40 8.11
C ASN A 341 -35.19 13.53 7.17
N THR A 342 -35.32 13.28 5.87
CA THR A 342 -35.09 14.27 4.82
C THR A 342 -36.35 14.41 3.98
N PRO A 343 -36.73 15.61 3.56
CA PRO A 343 -37.86 15.80 2.66
C PRO A 343 -37.56 15.03 1.38
N SER A 344 -38.60 14.40 0.82
CA SER A 344 -38.54 13.70 -0.46
C SER A 344 -38.06 14.66 -1.56
N ALA A 345 -36.74 14.65 -1.79
CA ALA A 345 -35.90 15.39 -2.75
C ALA A 345 -35.84 16.94 -2.65
N PRO A 346 -34.66 17.52 -2.33
CA PRO A 346 -34.31 18.84 -2.84
C PRO A 346 -33.77 18.75 -4.28
N ILE A 347 -34.11 19.78 -5.04
CA ILE A 347 -33.85 20.13 -6.45
C ILE A 347 -32.35 20.00 -6.83
N ASN A 348 -31.87 18.78 -7.07
CA ASN A 348 -30.81 18.45 -8.04
C ASN A 348 -30.79 16.92 -8.26
N THR A 349 -31.68 16.46 -9.14
CA THR A 349 -32.05 15.06 -9.36
C THR A 349 -30.95 14.17 -9.93
N ASP A 350 -29.84 14.74 -10.41
CA ASP A 350 -28.95 13.99 -11.30
C ASP A 350 -27.86 13.20 -10.58
N LEU A 351 -27.58 13.47 -9.29
CA LEU A 351 -26.53 12.77 -8.52
C LEU A 351 -27.06 11.93 -7.34
N THR A 352 -28.28 12.18 -6.87
CA THR A 352 -28.88 11.45 -5.75
C THR A 352 -29.14 9.97 -6.11
N HIS A 353 -29.48 9.69 -7.36
CA HIS A 353 -29.62 8.31 -7.89
C HIS A 353 -28.30 7.54 -8.01
N PHE A 354 -27.15 8.23 -7.88
CA PHE A 354 -25.82 7.66 -8.04
C PHE A 354 -25.04 7.52 -6.75
N TYR A 355 -25.63 7.81 -5.58
CA TYR A 355 -24.90 7.67 -4.31
C TYR A 355 -24.23 6.29 -4.21
N GLY A 356 -22.95 6.26 -3.84
CA GLY A 356 -22.15 5.05 -3.75
C GLY A 356 -21.66 4.46 -5.09
N VAL A 357 -22.04 5.06 -6.22
CA VAL A 357 -21.62 4.68 -7.58
C VAL A 357 -21.41 5.90 -8.49
N CYS A 358 -21.17 7.10 -7.94
CA CYS A 358 -21.00 8.33 -8.69
C CYS A 358 -19.78 8.27 -9.62
N TYR A 359 -18.66 7.73 -9.13
CA TYR A 359 -17.42 7.67 -9.87
C TYR A 359 -17.51 6.71 -11.06
N VAL A 360 -18.07 5.51 -10.87
CA VAL A 360 -18.14 4.51 -11.95
C VAL A 360 -19.09 4.93 -13.07
N ASN A 361 -20.13 5.72 -12.74
CA ASN A 361 -21.10 6.21 -13.73
C ASN A 361 -20.69 7.51 -14.42
N GLY A 362 -19.82 8.31 -13.79
CA GLY A 362 -19.39 9.61 -14.29
C GLY A 362 -20.47 10.69 -14.18
N THR A 363 -20.11 11.94 -14.48
CA THR A 363 -20.97 13.14 -14.34
C THR A 363 -21.33 13.79 -15.68
N GLY A 364 -21.13 13.11 -16.82
CA GLY A 364 -21.37 13.66 -18.16
C GLY A 364 -22.84 13.63 -18.58
N SER A 365 -23.23 14.43 -19.58
CA SER A 365 -24.61 14.62 -20.07
C SER A 365 -25.37 13.36 -20.55
N ASN A 366 -24.70 12.21 -20.66
CA ASN A 366 -25.31 10.90 -20.91
C ASN A 366 -25.56 10.09 -19.61
N SER A 367 -25.39 10.69 -18.44
CA SER A 367 -25.46 10.00 -17.13
C SER A 367 -26.88 9.72 -16.64
N SER A 368 -27.93 9.87 -17.44
CA SER A 368 -29.29 9.52 -16.99
C SER A 368 -29.46 8.01 -16.73
N THR A 369 -28.57 7.17 -17.27
CA THR A 369 -28.63 5.71 -17.09
C THR A 369 -27.40 5.15 -16.38
N ARG A 370 -27.67 4.42 -15.29
CA ARG A 370 -26.67 3.77 -14.44
C ARG A 370 -26.13 2.49 -15.06
N LEU A 371 -24.86 2.19 -14.82
CA LEU A 371 -24.26 0.86 -15.01
C LEU A 371 -25.07 -0.15 -14.22
N ASP A 372 -25.57 -1.16 -14.90
CA ASP A 372 -26.43 -2.15 -14.27
C ASP A 372 -26.25 -3.53 -14.91
N LEU A 373 -26.99 -4.53 -14.43
CA LEU A 373 -26.99 -5.88 -14.99
C LEU A 373 -28.35 -6.23 -15.57
N LYS A 374 -28.37 -6.80 -16.78
CA LYS A 374 -29.57 -7.39 -17.38
C LYS A 374 -29.31 -8.80 -17.88
N ALA A 375 -30.35 -9.63 -17.93
CA ALA A 375 -30.31 -10.87 -18.70
C ALA A 375 -30.44 -10.54 -20.19
N ASN A 376 -29.63 -11.16 -21.04
CA ASN A 376 -29.80 -11.13 -22.48
C ASN A 376 -30.85 -12.18 -22.94
N GLU A 377 -31.16 -12.19 -24.23
CA GLU A 377 -32.14 -13.13 -24.83
C GLU A 377 -31.81 -14.60 -24.59
N ASN A 378 -30.53 -14.92 -24.37
CA ASN A 378 -30.02 -16.26 -24.10
C ASN A 378 -29.96 -16.59 -22.59
N GLY A 379 -30.50 -15.72 -21.72
CA GLY A 379 -30.50 -15.89 -20.27
C GLY A 379 -29.16 -15.61 -19.57
N GLN A 380 -28.14 -15.14 -20.30
CA GLN A 380 -26.85 -14.76 -19.72
C GLN A 380 -26.91 -13.35 -19.15
N ILE A 381 -26.30 -13.13 -17.98
CA ILE A 381 -26.23 -11.81 -17.36
C ILE A 381 -25.11 -11.00 -18.02
N VAL A 382 -25.45 -9.79 -18.46
CA VAL A 382 -24.55 -8.85 -19.13
C VAL A 382 -24.56 -7.48 -18.45
N LEU A 383 -23.44 -6.77 -18.56
CA LEU A 383 -23.33 -5.36 -18.17
C LEU A 383 -24.18 -4.50 -19.12
N LEU A 384 -25.01 -3.64 -18.53
CA LEU A 384 -25.84 -2.65 -19.18
C LEU A 384 -25.18 -1.27 -19.09
N ASN A 385 -25.31 -0.48 -20.15
CA ASN A 385 -24.78 0.89 -20.22
C ASN A 385 -23.26 0.93 -19.99
N SER A 386 -22.53 -0.12 -20.36
CA SER A 386 -21.07 -0.11 -20.39
C SER A 386 -20.57 0.77 -21.53
N THR A 387 -19.52 1.52 -21.27
CA THR A 387 -18.77 2.33 -22.24
C THR A 387 -17.28 2.15 -21.96
N VAL A 388 -16.40 2.51 -22.89
CA VAL A 388 -14.95 2.43 -22.67
C VAL A 388 -14.51 3.21 -21.44
N GLU A 389 -15.02 4.44 -21.26
CA GLU A 389 -14.75 5.25 -20.07
C GLU A 389 -15.23 4.56 -18.80
N ARG A 390 -16.41 3.92 -18.82
CA ARG A 390 -16.94 3.17 -17.68
C ARG A 390 -16.11 1.94 -17.35
N PHE A 391 -15.55 1.24 -18.34
CA PHE A 391 -14.59 0.15 -18.08
C PHE A 391 -13.28 0.66 -17.48
N ASP A 392 -12.78 1.82 -17.89
CA ASP A 392 -11.61 2.42 -17.23
C ASP A 392 -11.93 2.80 -15.77
N ARG A 393 -13.06 3.48 -15.54
CA ARG A 393 -13.53 3.81 -14.18
C ARG A 393 -13.69 2.56 -13.31
N LEU A 394 -14.27 1.49 -13.84
CA LEU A 394 -14.42 0.21 -13.14
C LEU A 394 -13.07 -0.35 -12.72
N GLN A 395 -12.07 -0.38 -13.61
CA GLN A 395 -10.78 -0.96 -13.23
C GLN A 395 -10.06 -0.13 -12.15
N ARG A 396 -10.14 1.21 -12.22
CA ARG A 396 -9.57 2.08 -11.19
C ARG A 396 -10.28 1.90 -9.86
N MET A 397 -11.61 1.86 -9.85
CA MET A 397 -12.40 1.67 -8.64
C MET A 397 -12.13 0.29 -7.99
N ILE A 398 -12.09 -0.78 -8.77
CA ILE A 398 -11.78 -2.14 -8.27
C ILE A 398 -10.38 -2.19 -7.64
N ARG A 399 -9.38 -1.66 -8.33
CA ARG A 399 -8.00 -1.64 -7.83
C ARG A 399 -7.85 -0.78 -6.58
N LEU A 400 -8.43 0.42 -6.61
CA LEU A 400 -8.40 1.34 -5.47
C LEU A 400 -9.08 0.73 -4.24
N GLN A 401 -10.22 0.05 -4.43
CA GLN A 401 -10.92 -0.66 -3.37
C GLN A 401 -10.03 -1.75 -2.75
N ARG A 402 -9.29 -2.52 -3.57
CA ARG A 402 -8.36 -3.55 -3.06
C ARG A 402 -7.19 -2.96 -2.27
N TRP A 403 -6.66 -1.82 -2.71
CA TRP A 403 -5.51 -1.18 -2.06
C TRP A 403 -5.88 -0.49 -0.76
N ILE A 404 -7.03 0.21 -0.73
CA ILE A 404 -7.48 1.00 0.43
C ILE A 404 -8.35 0.18 1.39
N LYS A 405 -9.01 -0.88 0.89
CA LYS A 405 -9.86 -1.82 1.65
C LYS A 405 -11.07 -1.16 2.32
N LEU A 406 -11.65 -0.15 1.68
CA LEU A 406 -12.94 0.43 2.07
C LEU A 406 -14.10 -0.25 1.31
N PRO A 407 -15.34 -0.22 1.85
CA PRO A 407 -16.53 -0.54 1.07
C PRO A 407 -16.68 0.40 -0.14
N TYR A 408 -17.22 -0.09 -1.26
CA TYR A 408 -17.30 0.70 -2.50
C TYR A 408 -18.09 2.00 -2.29
N ALA A 409 -19.22 1.96 -1.59
CA ALA A 409 -20.05 3.13 -1.37
C ALA A 409 -19.35 4.22 -0.53
N GLN A 410 -18.56 3.82 0.46
CA GLN A 410 -17.80 4.76 1.30
C GLN A 410 -16.64 5.38 0.53
N LEU A 411 -15.94 4.57 -0.28
CA LEU A 411 -14.86 5.03 -1.14
C LEU A 411 -15.38 6.01 -2.21
N ASP A 412 -16.49 5.68 -2.85
CA ASP A 412 -17.15 6.54 -3.84
C ASP A 412 -17.57 7.88 -3.22
N ASN A 413 -18.19 7.85 -2.03
CA ASN A 413 -18.59 9.06 -1.32
C ASN A 413 -17.38 9.90 -0.87
N LEU A 414 -16.27 9.29 -0.46
CA LEU A 414 -15.03 9.99 -0.13
C LEU A 414 -14.42 10.67 -1.37
N MET A 415 -14.39 9.98 -2.50
CA MET A 415 -13.92 10.54 -3.77
C MET A 415 -14.82 11.68 -4.27
N LEU A 416 -16.14 11.53 -4.12
CA LEU A 416 -17.10 12.57 -4.47
C LEU A 416 -16.91 13.80 -3.56
N SER A 417 -16.75 13.59 -2.26
CA SER A 417 -16.52 14.67 -1.29
C SER A 417 -15.21 15.40 -1.58
N ALA A 418 -14.15 14.67 -1.96
CA ALA A 418 -12.89 15.26 -2.40
C ALA A 418 -13.10 16.19 -3.59
N ARG A 419 -13.76 15.70 -4.65
CA ARG A 419 -14.08 16.48 -5.86
C ARG A 419 -14.91 17.72 -5.55
N LEU A 420 -15.96 17.59 -4.76
CA LEU A 420 -16.86 18.70 -4.44
C LEU A 420 -16.23 19.74 -3.49
N CYS A 421 -15.13 19.37 -2.83
CA CYS A 421 -14.34 20.29 -2.01
C CYS A 421 -13.29 21.06 -2.85
N GLU A 422 -13.04 20.69 -4.11
CA GLU A 422 -12.12 21.44 -4.97
C GLU A 422 -12.69 22.80 -5.39
N GLU A 423 -11.84 23.83 -5.44
CA GLU A 423 -12.26 25.16 -5.91
C GLU A 423 -12.73 25.17 -7.37
N ASN A 424 -12.07 24.38 -8.23
CA ASN A 424 -12.36 24.28 -9.65
C ASN A 424 -12.38 22.80 -10.08
N PRO A 425 -13.43 22.04 -9.72
CA PRO A 425 -13.50 20.65 -10.12
C PRO A 425 -13.61 20.58 -11.64
N GLY A 426 -12.66 19.88 -12.28
CA GLY A 426 -12.70 19.67 -13.72
C GLY A 426 -14.03 19.05 -14.17
N VAL A 427 -14.47 19.33 -15.41
CA VAL A 427 -15.77 18.88 -15.93
C VAL A 427 -15.96 17.37 -15.77
N THR A 428 -14.90 16.60 -16.00
CA THR A 428 -14.90 15.14 -15.85
C THR A 428 -14.58 14.74 -14.41
N PHE A 429 -15.36 13.82 -13.84
CA PHE A 429 -15.04 13.18 -12.55
C PHE A 429 -13.88 12.19 -12.69
N ALA A 430 -12.64 12.69 -12.71
CA ALA A 430 -11.41 11.90 -12.72
C ALA A 430 -10.80 11.79 -11.30
N ILE A 431 -10.01 10.74 -11.07
CA ILE A 431 -9.11 10.70 -9.91
C ILE A 431 -7.91 11.60 -10.25
N ASN A 432 -7.61 12.55 -9.37
CA ASN A 432 -6.49 13.46 -9.51
C ASN A 432 -5.61 13.42 -8.25
N ASP A 433 -4.63 14.30 -8.19
CA ASP A 433 -3.71 14.34 -7.06
C ASP A 433 -4.39 14.75 -5.75
N ASN A 434 -5.41 15.61 -5.78
CA ASN A 434 -6.19 15.94 -4.59
C ASN A 434 -6.94 14.72 -4.05
N THR A 435 -7.49 13.87 -4.92
CA THR A 435 -8.05 12.58 -4.49
C THR A 435 -7.00 11.74 -3.76
N LEU A 436 -5.75 11.69 -4.27
CA LEU A 436 -4.66 10.97 -3.62
C LEU A 436 -4.26 11.61 -2.27
N ARG A 437 -4.21 12.94 -2.18
CA ARG A 437 -3.95 13.70 -0.94
C ARG A 437 -5.02 13.42 0.11
N VAL A 438 -6.30 13.45 -0.29
CA VAL A 438 -7.44 13.13 0.56
C VAL A 438 -7.35 11.71 1.09
N LEU A 439 -7.09 10.72 0.22
CA LEU A 439 -6.90 9.33 0.63
C LEU A 439 -5.73 9.18 1.60
N GLY A 440 -4.64 9.91 1.39
CA GLY A 440 -3.49 9.88 2.27
C GLY A 440 -3.76 10.47 3.65
N VAL A 441 -4.30 11.68 3.72
CA VAL A 441 -4.67 12.32 5.01
C VAL A 441 -5.73 11.50 5.74
N TYR A 442 -6.71 10.95 5.02
CA TYR A 442 -7.67 10.00 5.58
C TYR A 442 -6.98 8.81 6.24
N ARG A 443 -6.09 8.12 5.53
CA ARG A 443 -5.40 6.93 6.06
C ARG A 443 -4.56 7.27 7.30
N TYR A 444 -3.89 8.43 7.28
CA TYR A 444 -3.14 8.93 8.42
C TYR A 444 -4.04 9.15 9.64
N LEU A 445 -5.14 9.89 9.49
CA LEU A 445 -6.06 10.20 10.60
C LEU A 445 -6.86 8.98 11.06
N ASN A 446 -7.24 8.08 10.17
CA ASN A 446 -7.88 6.81 10.52
C ASN A 446 -6.95 5.95 11.40
N ARG A 447 -5.68 5.82 11.01
CA ARG A 447 -4.70 5.04 11.79
C ARG A 447 -4.48 5.65 13.18
N ARG A 448 -4.40 6.98 13.27
CA ARG A 448 -4.03 7.70 14.50
C ARG A 448 -5.21 7.90 15.46
N TYR A 449 -6.40 8.15 14.92
CA TYR A 449 -7.57 8.58 15.70
C TYR A 449 -8.80 7.68 15.49
N GLY A 450 -8.76 6.68 14.61
CA GLY A 450 -9.91 5.84 14.29
C GLY A 450 -11.01 6.55 13.49
N LEU A 451 -10.69 7.68 12.84
CA LEU A 451 -11.63 8.46 12.04
C LEU A 451 -12.16 7.65 10.85
N GLN A 452 -13.48 7.47 10.78
CA GLN A 452 -14.10 6.65 9.74
C GLN A 452 -14.19 7.40 8.40
N ALA A 453 -14.27 6.66 7.29
CA ALA A 453 -14.29 7.25 5.94
C ALA A 453 -15.47 8.21 5.75
N GLU A 454 -16.67 7.82 6.19
CA GLU A 454 -17.87 8.65 6.10
C GLU A 454 -17.76 9.93 6.94
N GLU A 455 -17.14 9.86 8.12
CA GLU A 455 -16.89 11.04 8.95
C GLU A 455 -15.91 11.99 8.25
N PHE A 456 -14.83 11.46 7.66
CA PHE A 456 -13.87 12.26 6.92
C PHE A 456 -14.48 12.86 5.64
N SER A 457 -15.35 12.13 4.94
CA SER A 457 -16.17 12.69 3.84
C SER A 457 -17.00 13.88 4.30
N ALA A 458 -17.64 13.79 5.47
CA ALA A 458 -18.40 14.89 6.05
C ALA A 458 -17.51 16.07 6.49
N LEU A 459 -16.24 15.82 6.83
CA LEU A 459 -15.26 16.89 7.05
C LEU A 459 -14.89 17.61 5.74
N LEU A 460 -14.97 16.96 4.58
CA LEU A 460 -14.62 17.56 3.29
C LEU A 460 -15.81 18.27 2.62
N TYR A 461 -17.01 17.71 2.70
CA TYR A 461 -18.17 18.26 2.01
C TYR A 461 -19.43 18.25 2.88
N GLN A 462 -20.39 17.38 2.57
CA GLN A 462 -21.66 17.29 3.28
C GLN A 462 -21.76 15.97 4.04
N LEU A 463 -22.49 16.00 5.14
CA LEU A 463 -22.87 14.83 5.91
C LEU A 463 -23.69 13.89 5.03
N PRO A 464 -23.29 12.61 4.89
CA PRO A 464 -24.05 11.62 4.15
C PRO A 464 -25.46 11.43 4.72
N VAL A 465 -26.47 11.73 3.89
CA VAL A 465 -27.90 11.51 4.17
C VAL A 465 -28.43 10.20 3.58
N HIS A 466 -27.62 9.52 2.77
CA HIS A 466 -27.94 8.20 2.24
C HIS A 466 -27.33 7.12 3.12
N ALA A 467 -28.03 6.00 3.18
CA ALA A 467 -27.68 4.81 3.94
C ALA A 467 -27.54 3.61 2.99
N VAL A 468 -26.73 2.63 3.36
CA VAL A 468 -26.50 1.40 2.57
C VAL A 468 -26.62 0.19 3.48
N GLY A 469 -27.39 -0.81 3.06
CA GLY A 469 -27.63 -2.02 3.84
C GLY A 469 -28.47 -1.75 5.09
N ASN A 470 -27.99 -2.18 6.25
CA ASN A 470 -28.71 -2.06 7.52
C ASN A 470 -28.12 -0.98 8.44
N ILE A 471 -27.28 -0.09 7.90
CA ILE A 471 -26.61 0.97 8.66
C ILE A 471 -27.29 2.28 8.29
N ASP A 472 -27.84 2.97 9.28
CA ASP A 472 -28.45 4.28 9.09
C ASP A 472 -27.44 5.31 8.57
N SER A 473 -27.96 6.34 7.90
CA SER A 473 -27.16 7.41 7.32
C SER A 473 -26.27 8.05 8.38
N LEU A 474 -25.12 8.62 8.00
CA LEU A 474 -24.28 9.32 8.99
C LEU A 474 -25.08 10.45 9.65
N PHE A 475 -25.97 11.11 8.90
CA PHE A 475 -26.88 12.11 9.44
C PHE A 475 -27.73 11.58 10.59
N ASP A 476 -28.42 10.46 10.39
CA ASP A 476 -29.26 9.88 11.44
C ASP A 476 -28.43 9.33 12.60
N ARG A 477 -27.29 8.72 12.30
CA ARG A 477 -26.35 8.26 13.32
C ARG A 477 -25.70 9.40 14.08
N VAL A 478 -25.80 10.66 13.68
CA VAL A 478 -25.27 11.79 14.48
C VAL A 478 -26.41 12.50 15.18
N PHE A 479 -27.44 12.92 14.44
CA PHE A 479 -28.49 13.80 14.95
C PHE A 479 -29.72 13.07 15.49
N ASN A 480 -29.90 11.80 15.13
CA ASN A 480 -31.10 11.01 15.46
C ASN A 480 -30.75 9.72 16.24
N GLN A 481 -29.66 9.72 17.02
CA GLN A 481 -29.26 8.57 17.84
C GLN A 481 -30.27 8.31 18.98
N GLY A 482 -30.92 7.13 18.94
CA GLY A 482 -31.79 6.65 20.02
C GLY A 482 -33.11 7.42 20.17
N GLN A 483 -34.03 6.89 20.99
CA GLN A 483 -35.30 7.56 21.36
C GLN A 483 -35.09 8.80 22.26
N LEU A 484 -33.91 9.42 22.25
CA LEU A 484 -33.60 10.61 23.06
C LEU A 484 -34.53 11.80 22.70
N ASN A 485 -35.11 11.77 21.50
CA ASN A 485 -35.99 12.80 20.99
C ASN A 485 -37.38 12.22 20.72
N GLU A 486 -38.44 12.87 21.23
CA GLU A 486 -39.83 12.52 20.89
C GLU A 486 -40.09 12.64 19.38
N HIS A 487 -39.35 13.53 18.71
CA HIS A 487 -39.39 13.75 17.26
C HIS A 487 -37.98 13.84 16.67
N PRO A 488 -37.66 13.05 15.62
CA PRO A 488 -36.35 13.11 14.96
C PRO A 488 -36.14 14.44 14.23
N LEU A 489 -34.88 14.89 14.17
CA LEU A 489 -34.49 16.11 13.47
C LEU A 489 -34.69 15.95 11.96
N GLN A 490 -35.57 16.77 11.39
CA GLN A 490 -35.89 16.78 9.96
C GLN A 490 -35.07 17.82 9.19
N LEU A 491 -34.52 17.45 8.02
CA LEU A 491 -33.84 18.35 7.07
C LEU A 491 -34.83 19.09 6.16
N ASP A 492 -35.82 19.75 6.74
CA ASP A 492 -36.98 20.35 6.05
C ASP A 492 -36.69 21.71 5.35
N ASN A 493 -35.44 22.18 5.35
CA ASN A 493 -35.03 23.51 4.86
C ASN A 493 -35.70 24.70 5.58
N SER A 494 -36.39 24.47 6.70
CA SER A 494 -36.96 25.55 7.50
C SER A 494 -35.85 26.43 8.11
N PRO A 495 -36.13 27.72 8.35
CA PRO A 495 -35.28 28.59 9.15
C PRO A 495 -34.75 27.97 10.44
N LEU A 496 -33.46 28.15 10.72
CA LEU A 496 -32.85 27.83 12.01
C LEU A 496 -32.35 29.12 12.67
N ASN A 497 -33.21 29.78 13.43
CA ASN A 497 -32.84 31.00 14.13
C ASN A 497 -32.34 30.68 15.56
N PRO A 498 -31.06 30.92 15.88
CA PRO A 498 -30.52 30.67 17.22
C PRO A 498 -31.12 31.55 18.31
N ASP A 499 -31.60 32.74 17.96
CA ASP A 499 -32.18 33.72 18.89
C ASP A 499 -33.71 33.59 19.02
N ALA A 500 -34.29 32.55 18.42
CA ALA A 500 -35.72 32.33 18.49
C ALA A 500 -36.13 31.96 19.92
N THR A 501 -37.26 32.51 20.38
CA THR A 501 -37.82 32.26 21.71
C THR A 501 -38.88 31.17 21.73
N ASP A 502 -39.21 30.58 20.57
CA ASP A 502 -40.20 29.53 20.48
C ASP A 502 -39.67 28.18 20.97
N ILE A 503 -40.52 27.44 21.67
CA ILE A 503 -40.17 26.16 22.30
C ILE A 503 -39.71 25.13 21.26
N ALA A 504 -40.31 25.14 20.06
CA ALA A 504 -39.99 24.19 19.00
C ALA A 504 -38.55 24.37 18.49
N THR A 505 -38.13 25.61 18.19
CA THR A 505 -36.77 25.93 17.75
C THR A 505 -35.76 25.69 18.86
N HIS A 506 -36.06 26.05 20.12
CA HIS A 506 -35.21 25.70 21.25
C HIS A 506 -35.01 24.18 21.40
N THR A 507 -36.07 23.40 21.22
CA THR A 507 -35.99 21.93 21.24
C THR A 507 -35.01 21.43 20.19
N VAL A 508 -35.12 21.92 18.95
CA VAL A 508 -34.18 21.59 17.86
C VAL A 508 -32.73 21.98 18.21
N LEU A 509 -32.50 23.16 18.78
CA LEU A 509 -31.15 23.59 19.18
C LEU A 509 -30.57 22.70 20.29
N TYR A 510 -31.40 22.25 21.25
CA TYR A 510 -30.97 21.30 22.27
C TYR A 510 -30.70 19.91 21.69
N GLN A 511 -31.46 19.47 20.69
CA GLN A 511 -31.17 18.22 19.96
C GLN A 511 -29.83 18.30 19.24
N ILE A 512 -29.55 19.42 18.56
CA ILE A 512 -28.26 19.68 17.91
C ILE A 512 -27.13 19.72 18.95
N CYS A 513 -27.34 20.37 20.09
CA CYS A 513 -26.39 20.39 21.20
C CYS A 513 -26.06 18.98 21.70
N ALA A 514 -27.08 18.18 21.97
CA ALA A 514 -26.93 16.81 22.45
C ALA A 514 -26.19 15.93 21.42
N ALA A 515 -26.55 16.05 20.14
CA ALA A 515 -25.93 15.31 19.04
C ALA A 515 -24.43 15.63 18.86
N LEU A 516 -24.04 16.89 19.05
CA LEU A 516 -22.67 17.36 18.82
C LEU A 516 -21.82 17.44 20.10
N GLY A 517 -22.39 17.11 21.27
CA GLY A 517 -21.72 17.23 22.56
C GLY A 517 -21.46 18.68 22.98
N LEU A 518 -22.34 19.60 22.59
CA LEU A 518 -22.24 21.03 22.88
C LEU A 518 -23.20 21.46 23.99
N SER A 519 -22.87 22.58 24.65
CA SER A 519 -23.84 23.32 25.47
C SER A 519 -24.48 24.46 24.68
N ASN A 520 -25.72 24.79 25.01
CA ASN A 520 -26.42 25.96 24.46
C ASN A 520 -25.94 27.26 25.13
N THR A 521 -24.68 27.60 24.93
CA THR A 521 -24.01 28.79 25.48
C THR A 521 -23.27 29.53 24.37
N ALA A 522 -22.99 30.82 24.60
CA ALA A 522 -22.24 31.65 23.65
C ALA A 522 -20.86 31.06 23.31
N GLU A 523 -20.19 30.43 24.29
CA GLU A 523 -18.85 29.84 24.13
C GLU A 523 -18.84 28.45 23.45
N SER A 524 -20.01 27.85 23.22
CA SER A 524 -20.15 26.51 22.64
C SER A 524 -21.01 26.54 21.37
N LEU A 525 -22.32 26.29 21.44
CA LEU A 525 -23.18 26.33 20.24
C LEU A 525 -23.20 27.72 19.61
N GLY A 526 -23.26 28.79 20.41
CA GLY A 526 -23.25 30.17 19.92
C GLY A 526 -22.03 30.47 19.05
N PHE A 527 -20.85 30.02 19.48
CA PHE A 527 -19.60 30.18 18.73
C PHE A 527 -19.61 29.47 17.37
N VAL A 528 -20.15 28.25 17.31
CA VAL A 528 -20.31 27.48 16.06
C VAL A 528 -21.31 28.16 15.12
N VAL A 529 -22.43 28.62 15.67
CA VAL A 529 -23.52 29.29 14.95
C VAL A 529 -23.04 30.61 14.35
N GLU A 530 -22.39 31.47 15.14
CA GLU A 530 -21.90 32.78 14.72
C GLU A 530 -20.95 32.65 13.52
N ARG A 531 -19.96 31.75 13.61
CA ARG A 531 -19.01 31.50 12.53
C ARG A 531 -19.69 30.96 11.27
N THR A 532 -20.66 30.07 11.43
CA THR A 532 -21.40 29.53 10.29
C THR A 532 -22.25 30.61 9.62
N GLN A 533 -22.86 31.50 10.40
CA GLN A 533 -23.62 32.65 9.87
C GLN A 533 -22.73 33.65 9.12
N GLN A 534 -21.53 33.92 9.62
CA GLN A 534 -20.59 34.83 8.96
C GLN A 534 -20.21 34.38 7.54
N ILE A 535 -20.20 33.06 7.28
CA ILE A 535 -19.71 32.49 6.01
C ILE A 535 -20.86 32.02 5.11
N ASN A 536 -21.83 31.28 5.66
CA ASN A 536 -22.94 30.72 4.90
C ASN A 536 -24.17 31.65 4.88
N GLY A 537 -24.18 32.72 5.67
CA GLY A 537 -25.30 33.64 5.80
C GLY A 537 -26.44 33.04 6.63
N TYR A 538 -27.65 33.05 6.07
CA TYR A 538 -28.85 32.63 6.79
C TYR A 538 -28.90 31.11 7.02
N LEU A 539 -29.09 30.70 8.27
CA LEU A 539 -29.10 29.30 8.66
C LEU A 539 -30.46 28.64 8.39
N LYS A 540 -30.40 27.39 7.89
CA LYS A 540 -31.56 26.54 7.63
C LYS A 540 -31.32 25.15 8.18
N LYS A 541 -32.38 24.38 8.38
CA LYS A 541 -32.30 22.93 8.64
C LYS A 541 -31.99 22.19 7.33
N ASP A 542 -30.80 22.45 6.79
CA ASP A 542 -30.32 21.88 5.54
C ASP A 542 -28.97 21.13 5.75
N PRO A 543 -28.57 20.26 4.81
CA PRO A 543 -27.29 19.55 4.92
C PRO A 543 -26.10 20.50 5.04
N THR A 544 -26.13 21.66 4.39
CA THR A 544 -25.02 22.63 4.43
C THR A 544 -24.76 23.13 5.84
N THR A 545 -25.80 23.60 6.54
CA THR A 545 -25.70 24.14 7.90
C THR A 545 -25.27 23.07 8.90
N LEU A 546 -25.93 21.92 8.90
CA LEU A 546 -25.61 20.85 9.86
C LEU A 546 -24.24 20.22 9.60
N SER A 547 -23.79 20.16 8.34
CA SER A 547 -22.42 19.72 8.02
C SER A 547 -21.38 20.70 8.53
N ALA A 548 -21.62 22.01 8.46
CA ALA A 548 -20.73 23.01 9.03
C ALA A 548 -20.64 22.93 10.56
N PHE A 549 -21.76 22.67 11.24
CA PHE A 549 -21.77 22.45 12.69
C PHE A 549 -21.02 21.17 13.07
N TYR A 550 -21.33 20.07 12.38
CA TYR A 550 -20.64 18.80 12.58
C TYR A 550 -19.15 18.91 12.32
N ARG A 551 -18.72 19.56 11.24
CA ARG A 551 -17.30 19.69 10.89
C ARG A 551 -16.51 20.39 11.99
N GLN A 552 -16.98 21.56 12.43
CA GLN A 552 -16.32 22.34 13.48
C GLN A 552 -16.19 21.55 14.79
N THR A 553 -17.25 20.85 15.18
CA THR A 553 -17.29 20.06 16.43
C THR A 553 -16.49 18.78 16.33
N ARG A 554 -16.64 18.02 15.24
CA ARG A 554 -15.96 16.75 15.03
C ARG A 554 -14.46 16.90 14.95
N ILE A 555 -13.96 17.98 14.33
CA ILE A 555 -12.52 18.30 14.27
C ILE A 555 -11.99 18.64 15.65
N ALA A 556 -12.69 19.48 16.43
CA ALA A 556 -12.28 19.78 17.79
C ALA A 556 -12.19 18.50 18.64
N ASN A 557 -13.22 17.64 18.54
CA ASN A 557 -13.27 16.34 19.20
C ASN A 557 -12.16 15.39 18.73
N LEU A 558 -11.81 15.39 17.44
CA LEU A 558 -10.70 14.59 16.89
C LEU A 558 -9.38 14.88 17.60
N PHE A 559 -9.13 16.15 17.90
CA PHE A 559 -7.92 16.60 18.57
C PHE A 559 -8.00 16.59 20.12
N GLY A 560 -9.20 16.40 20.67
CA GLY A 560 -9.48 16.47 22.11
C GLY A 560 -9.46 17.90 22.64
N LEU A 561 -9.96 18.85 21.84
CA LEU A 561 -10.10 20.26 22.18
C LEU A 561 -11.57 20.67 22.22
N THR A 562 -11.90 21.73 22.94
CA THR A 562 -13.18 22.43 22.75
C THR A 562 -13.20 23.14 21.39
N VAL A 563 -14.39 23.45 20.86
CA VAL A 563 -14.52 24.17 19.57
C VAL A 563 -13.77 25.50 19.60
N MET A 564 -13.87 26.22 20.71
CA MET A 564 -13.21 27.49 20.91
C MET A 564 -11.69 27.35 20.99
N GLU A 565 -11.16 26.37 21.74
CA GLU A 565 -9.71 26.10 21.75
C GLU A 565 -9.18 25.66 20.39
N CYS A 566 -9.95 24.84 19.66
CA CYS A 566 -9.61 24.43 18.31
C CYS A 566 -9.48 25.63 17.37
N ALA A 567 -10.45 26.55 17.43
CA ALA A 567 -10.41 27.80 16.68
C ALA A 567 -9.21 28.67 17.05
N TYR A 568 -8.97 28.82 18.34
CA TYR A 568 -7.87 29.63 18.85
C TYR A 568 -6.50 29.10 18.45
N LEU A 569 -6.33 27.77 18.46
CA LEU A 569 -5.11 27.15 17.99
C LEU A 569 -4.92 27.36 16.49
N ALA A 570 -5.99 27.23 15.70
CA ALA A 570 -5.97 27.51 14.27
C ALA A 570 -5.54 28.96 13.99
N ASP A 571 -6.13 29.94 14.68
CA ASP A 571 -5.78 31.36 14.53
C ASP A 571 -4.30 31.64 14.85
N MET A 572 -3.75 30.97 15.88
CA MET A 572 -2.33 31.09 16.26
C MET A 572 -1.38 30.49 15.22
N LEU A 573 -1.80 29.46 14.50
CA LEU A 573 -0.99 28.82 13.44
C LEU A 573 -0.93 29.68 12.15
N GLY A 574 -1.73 30.75 12.06
CA GLY A 574 -1.58 31.80 11.06
C GLY A 574 -2.67 31.83 9.98
N ALA A 575 -2.56 32.79 9.06
CA ALA A 575 -3.61 33.20 8.13
C ALA A 575 -4.10 32.13 7.14
N ALA A 576 -3.37 31.02 6.97
CA ALA A 576 -3.83 29.87 6.18
C ALA A 576 -4.90 29.02 6.91
N ASN A 577 -4.95 29.11 8.24
CA ASN A 577 -5.85 28.35 9.09
C ASN A 577 -7.10 29.16 9.42
N THR A 578 -7.64 29.88 8.42
CA THR A 578 -8.81 30.73 8.63
C THR A 578 -9.97 29.94 9.21
N SER A 579 -10.75 30.61 10.04
CA SER A 579 -12.00 30.10 10.57
C SER A 579 -12.94 29.56 9.46
N GLU A 580 -12.78 30.08 8.24
CA GLU A 580 -13.49 29.70 7.03
C GLU A 580 -13.30 28.23 6.62
N GLN A 581 -12.08 27.71 6.63
CA GLN A 581 -11.78 26.33 6.19
C GLN A 581 -12.52 25.28 7.04
N TRP A 582 -12.89 25.63 8.28
CA TRP A 582 -13.64 24.74 9.19
C TRP A 582 -15.15 24.74 8.91
N VAL A 583 -15.67 25.79 8.29
CA VAL A 583 -17.11 25.96 7.98
C VAL A 583 -17.40 25.62 6.53
N LYS A 584 -16.47 25.95 5.63
CA LYS A 584 -16.53 25.67 4.20
C LYS A 584 -15.10 25.32 3.72
N PRO A 585 -14.70 24.05 3.82
CA PRO A 585 -13.38 23.59 3.40
C PRO A 585 -13.23 23.75 1.88
N GLY A 586 -12.04 24.15 1.46
CA GLY A 586 -11.62 24.16 0.07
C GLY A 586 -10.35 23.36 -0.11
N LEU A 587 -10.23 22.65 -1.24
CA LEU A 587 -8.99 22.10 -1.73
C LEU A 587 -8.45 22.98 -2.84
N ARG A 588 -7.13 23.21 -2.80
CA ARG A 588 -6.41 23.97 -3.84
C ARG A 588 -6.51 23.27 -5.20
N ILE A 589 -6.15 23.98 -6.25
CA ILE A 589 -6.07 23.41 -7.61
C ILE A 589 -5.11 22.21 -7.62
N SER A 590 -5.57 21.07 -8.15
CA SER A 590 -4.74 19.88 -8.33
C SER A 590 -3.49 20.22 -9.14
N GLY A 591 -2.33 19.83 -8.63
CA GLY A 591 -1.00 20.11 -9.19
C GLY A 591 -0.31 21.32 -8.55
N SER A 592 -1.01 22.11 -7.73
CA SER A 592 -0.44 23.28 -7.05
C SER A 592 -0.19 23.00 -5.58
N ASN A 593 0.94 23.49 -5.03
CA ASN A 593 1.22 23.45 -3.60
C ASN A 593 0.77 24.71 -2.84
N ALA A 594 0.27 25.74 -3.53
CA ALA A 594 -0.22 26.97 -2.91
C ALA A 594 -1.57 27.41 -3.50
N PRO A 595 -2.42 28.13 -2.73
CA PRO A 595 -2.27 28.41 -1.29
C PRO A 595 -2.46 27.16 -0.42
N ALA A 596 -2.18 27.27 0.87
CA ALA A 596 -2.50 26.22 1.84
C ALA A 596 -4.03 26.02 1.91
N ASP A 597 -4.45 24.77 2.04
CA ASP A 597 -5.86 24.36 1.97
C ASP A 597 -6.28 23.53 3.18
N PHE A 598 -7.52 23.08 3.22
CA PHE A 598 -8.10 22.35 4.35
C PHE A 598 -7.25 21.16 4.86
N LEU A 599 -6.58 20.43 3.95
CA LEU A 599 -5.74 19.28 4.35
C LEU A 599 -4.48 19.73 5.08
N ASP A 600 -3.86 20.84 4.67
CA ASP A 600 -2.72 21.40 5.40
C ASP A 600 -3.13 21.84 6.80
N VAL A 601 -4.29 22.48 6.92
CA VAL A 601 -4.84 22.93 8.21
C VAL A 601 -5.00 21.73 9.16
N LEU A 602 -5.56 20.61 8.70
CA LEU A 602 -5.68 19.39 9.51
C LEU A 602 -4.33 18.84 9.96
N MET A 603 -3.35 18.79 9.06
CA MET A 603 -2.01 18.29 9.38
C MET A 603 -1.25 19.22 10.33
N GLN A 604 -1.40 20.54 10.19
CA GLN A 604 -0.83 21.53 11.09
C GLN A 604 -1.45 21.45 12.49
N MET A 605 -2.77 21.28 12.57
CA MET A 605 -3.47 21.10 13.85
C MET A 605 -3.06 19.81 14.55
N ASP A 606 -2.94 18.70 13.82
CA ASP A 606 -2.39 17.45 14.37
C ASP A 606 -0.99 17.68 14.96
N TRP A 607 -0.10 18.31 14.19
CA TRP A 607 1.25 18.63 14.67
C TRP A 607 1.23 19.49 15.94
N ALA A 608 0.47 20.59 15.94
CA ALA A 608 0.42 21.54 17.05
C ALA A 608 -0.14 20.90 18.34
N VAL A 609 -1.20 20.09 18.21
CA VAL A 609 -1.82 19.39 19.34
C VAL A 609 -0.87 18.34 19.91
N ASN A 610 -0.14 17.61 19.05
CA ASN A 610 0.86 16.65 19.49
C ASN A 610 2.04 17.34 20.19
N TRP A 611 2.46 18.50 19.70
CA TRP A 611 3.50 19.31 20.33
C TRP A 611 3.05 19.82 21.72
N LEU A 612 1.84 20.35 21.83
CA LEU A 612 1.26 20.77 23.11
C LEU A 612 1.18 19.61 24.12
N LYS A 613 0.67 18.45 23.68
CA LYS A 613 0.60 17.23 24.52
C LYS A 613 1.98 16.77 24.98
N SER A 614 2.99 16.81 24.11
CA SER A 614 4.36 16.39 24.43
C SER A 614 5.03 17.32 25.44
N ASN A 615 4.71 18.62 25.41
CA ASN A 615 5.23 19.62 26.33
C ASN A 615 4.38 19.78 27.61
N GLY A 616 3.27 19.06 27.74
CA GLY A 616 2.34 19.20 28.86
C GLY A 616 1.66 20.58 28.93
N SER A 617 1.54 21.28 27.79
CA SER A 617 0.94 22.61 27.71
C SER A 617 -0.48 22.57 27.15
N SER A 618 -1.32 23.55 27.51
CA SER A 618 -2.66 23.74 26.93
C SER A 618 -2.68 24.89 25.90
N VAL A 619 -3.74 24.94 25.08
CA VAL A 619 -3.97 26.04 24.13
C VAL A 619 -4.08 27.38 24.88
N GLN A 620 -4.76 27.40 26.02
CA GLN A 620 -4.92 28.61 26.83
C GLN A 620 -3.61 29.10 27.44
N GLN A 621 -2.75 28.18 27.89
CA GLN A 621 -1.41 28.52 28.37
C GLN A 621 -0.57 29.13 27.26
N LEU A 622 -0.61 28.55 26.06
CA LEU A 622 0.12 29.08 24.91
C LEU A 622 -0.38 30.48 24.54
N ARG A 623 -1.71 30.70 24.49
CA ARG A 623 -2.29 32.02 24.26
C ARG A 623 -1.84 33.04 25.29
N TYR A 624 -1.81 32.65 26.56
CA TYR A 624 -1.37 33.52 27.64
C TYR A 624 0.11 33.88 27.50
N GLN A 625 0.97 32.90 27.19
CA GLN A 625 2.40 33.11 26.93
C GLN A 625 2.65 34.02 25.72
N LEU A 626 1.79 33.94 24.70
CA LEU A 626 1.82 34.81 23.53
C LEU A 626 1.12 36.15 23.73
N LEU A 627 0.63 36.45 24.94
CA LEU A 627 -0.09 37.68 25.29
C LEU A 627 -1.36 37.91 24.45
N LEU A 628 -1.97 36.82 23.98
CA LEU A 628 -3.24 36.81 23.23
C LEU A 628 -4.46 36.66 24.15
N SER A 629 -4.23 36.47 25.44
CA SER A 629 -5.26 36.50 26.48
C SER A 629 -4.77 37.30 27.69
N ASN A 630 -5.65 38.18 28.20
CA ASN A 630 -5.36 39.05 29.35
C ASN A 630 -5.64 38.38 30.69
N THR A 631 -6.15 37.15 30.70
CA THR A 631 -6.53 36.40 31.89
C THR A 631 -5.38 35.49 32.33
N PRO A 632 -4.60 35.86 33.37
CA PRO A 632 -3.63 34.95 33.97
C PRO A 632 -4.35 33.74 34.56
N GLN A 633 -4.03 32.53 34.07
CA GLN A 633 -4.55 31.29 34.64
C GLN A 633 -3.99 31.00 36.04
N ASN A 634 -2.86 31.60 36.40
CA ASN A 634 -2.17 31.33 37.65
C ASN A 634 -2.38 32.48 38.64
N SER A 635 -3.07 32.19 39.75
CA SER A 635 -3.37 33.14 40.83
C SER A 635 -2.12 33.78 41.43
N LEU A 636 -0.98 33.08 41.39
CA LEU A 636 0.31 33.63 41.82
C LEU A 636 0.83 34.73 40.88
N ILE A 637 0.59 34.62 39.58
CA ILE A 637 1.06 35.60 38.59
C ILE A 637 0.17 36.85 38.63
N SER A 638 -1.13 36.70 38.83
CA SER A 638 -2.02 37.85 39.04
C SER A 638 -1.69 38.60 40.33
N GLU A 639 -1.33 37.88 41.40
CA GLU A 639 -0.88 38.49 42.65
C GLU A 639 0.47 39.21 42.49
N GLN A 640 1.42 38.64 41.73
CA GLN A 640 2.70 39.28 41.40
C GLN A 640 2.52 40.52 40.51
N LEU A 641 1.66 40.46 39.48
CA LEU A 641 1.32 41.62 38.64
C LEU A 641 0.64 42.72 39.43
N LYS A 642 -0.22 42.36 40.39
CA LYS A 642 -0.82 43.33 41.32
C LYS A 642 0.26 44.01 42.17
N LYS A 643 1.21 43.25 42.74
CA LYS A 643 2.35 43.80 43.48
C LYS A 643 3.25 44.70 42.64
N LEU A 644 3.49 44.36 41.37
CA LEU A 644 4.22 45.21 40.42
C LEU A 644 3.46 46.48 40.07
N GLY A 645 2.14 46.41 39.93
CA GLY A 645 1.27 47.58 39.75
C GLY A 645 1.33 48.51 40.96
N GLU A 646 1.22 47.96 42.17
CA GLU A 646 1.38 48.68 43.43
C GLU A 646 2.76 49.33 43.53
N LEU A 647 3.84 48.61 43.18
CA LEU A 647 5.20 49.14 43.16
C LEU A 647 5.36 50.30 42.15
N ARG A 648 4.79 50.17 40.96
CA ARG A 648 4.83 51.22 39.92
C ARG A 648 4.14 52.50 40.41
N ASP A 649 2.99 52.34 41.05
CA ASP A 649 2.20 53.47 41.53
C ASP A 649 2.88 54.13 42.76
N ASP A 650 3.52 53.34 43.63
CA ASP A 650 4.39 53.83 44.72
C ASP A 650 5.62 54.58 44.19
N ILE A 651 6.27 54.06 43.14
CA ILE A 651 7.41 54.73 42.49
C ILE A 651 6.97 56.05 41.87
N LYS A 652 5.80 56.12 41.23
CA LYS A 652 5.24 57.38 40.69
C LYS A 652 4.91 58.38 41.80
N ALA A 653 4.41 57.92 42.95
CA ALA A 653 4.11 58.78 44.08
C ALA A 653 5.36 59.30 44.82
N ARG A 654 6.48 58.55 44.75
CA ARG A 654 7.76 58.91 45.38
C ARG A 654 8.80 59.47 44.43
N LEU A 655 8.48 59.55 43.13
CA LEU A 655 9.30 60.21 42.13
C LEU A 655 9.27 61.71 42.40
N ILE A 656 10.40 62.24 42.87
CA ILE A 656 10.59 63.66 43.06
C ILE A 656 10.51 64.31 41.67
N PRO A 657 9.53 65.18 41.40
CA PRO A 657 9.39 65.80 40.10
C PRO A 657 10.65 66.60 39.75
N GLN A 658 11.10 66.52 38.50
CA GLN A 658 12.28 67.22 38.00
C GLN A 658 12.43 68.68 38.47
N PRO A 659 11.37 69.53 38.54
CA PRO A 659 11.48 70.89 39.09
C PRO A 659 11.88 70.97 40.58
N GLU A 660 11.55 69.98 41.41
CA GLU A 660 12.03 69.91 42.80
C GLU A 660 13.50 69.47 42.88
N ILE A 661 13.95 68.63 41.95
CA ILE A 661 15.37 68.25 41.80
C ILE A 661 16.20 69.44 41.33
N ASP A 662 15.68 70.21 40.37
CA ASP A 662 16.32 71.40 39.82
C ASP A 662 16.40 72.52 40.88
N ALA A 663 15.43 72.59 41.80
CA ALA A 663 15.45 73.53 42.94
C ALA A 663 16.52 73.18 44.01
N LEU A 664 17.03 71.95 44.03
CA LEU A 664 18.06 71.50 44.98
C LEU A 664 19.48 71.92 44.59
N ASN A 665 19.67 72.60 43.44
CA ASN A 665 20.98 73.12 42.96
C ASN A 665 22.11 72.08 43.04
N LEU A 666 21.82 70.83 42.69
CA LEU A 666 22.80 69.75 42.74
C LEU A 666 23.90 69.95 41.67
N PRO A 667 25.16 69.61 41.96
CA PRO A 667 26.27 69.79 41.02
C PRO A 667 26.08 68.93 39.78
N VAL A 668 25.87 69.57 38.63
CA VAL A 668 25.70 68.90 37.34
C VAL A 668 27.05 68.35 36.88
N ALA A 669 27.14 67.02 36.73
CA ALA A 669 28.33 66.38 36.18
C ALA A 669 28.50 66.78 34.71
N ASN A 670 29.59 67.50 34.38
CA ASN A 670 29.94 67.88 33.02
C ASN A 670 30.01 66.63 32.12
N ALA A 671 29.05 66.52 31.19
CA ALA A 671 28.99 65.43 30.22
C ALA A 671 30.28 65.43 29.37
N ARG A 672 31.04 64.34 29.45
CA ARG A 672 32.13 64.07 28.51
C ARG A 672 31.55 63.91 27.12
N THR A 673 31.82 64.89 26.27
CA THR A 673 31.61 64.84 24.81
C THR A 673 32.40 63.66 24.22
N LYS A 674 31.70 62.61 23.81
CA LYS A 674 32.21 61.63 22.84
C LYS A 674 31.39 61.69 21.57
N THR A 675 31.99 62.36 20.59
CA THR A 675 31.90 62.21 19.14
C THR A 675 30.95 61.14 18.63
N ARG A 676 29.87 61.61 17.98
CA ARG A 676 28.91 60.85 17.19
C ARG A 676 29.60 60.31 15.94
N ALA A 677 29.97 59.03 15.93
CA ALA A 677 30.33 58.33 14.70
C ALA A 677 29.07 58.14 13.84
N LYS A 678 29.11 58.61 12.60
CA LYS A 678 28.05 58.41 11.59
C LYS A 678 27.91 56.91 11.29
N LEU A 679 26.77 56.32 11.63
CA LEU A 679 26.34 55.06 11.00
C LEU A 679 25.73 55.40 9.64
N ASN A 680 26.22 54.74 8.59
CA ASN A 680 25.63 54.81 7.25
C ASN A 680 24.19 54.25 7.26
N PRO A 681 23.25 54.83 6.49
CA PRO A 681 21.95 54.21 6.29
C PRO A 681 22.12 52.97 5.39
N GLY A 682 21.88 51.78 5.96
CA GLY A 682 21.69 50.56 5.17
C GLY A 682 20.49 50.70 4.21
N PRO A 683 20.41 49.89 3.15
CA PRO A 683 19.41 50.04 2.11
C PRO A 683 18.00 49.88 2.69
N LYS A 684 17.11 50.81 2.34
CA LYS A 684 15.67 50.71 2.62
C LYS A 684 15.10 49.54 1.82
N VAL A 685 14.82 48.43 2.49
CA VAL A 685 13.95 47.37 1.96
C VAL A 685 12.50 47.81 2.20
N PRO A 686 11.57 47.69 1.23
CA PRO A 686 10.18 48.07 1.45
C PRO A 686 9.55 47.15 2.49
N LEU A 687 9.04 47.73 3.59
CA LEU A 687 8.21 47.00 4.55
C LEU A 687 6.89 46.60 3.89
N ALA A 688 6.67 45.31 3.70
CA ALA A 688 5.34 44.75 3.53
C ALA A 688 4.59 44.85 4.87
N PRO A 689 3.29 45.17 4.87
CA PRO A 689 2.53 45.36 6.10
C PRO A 689 2.26 44.00 6.76
N HIS A 690 2.53 43.94 8.07
CA HIS A 690 2.19 42.86 9.00
C HIS A 690 3.09 41.61 8.94
N SER A 691 4.29 41.71 9.51
CA SER A 691 5.05 40.53 9.96
C SER A 691 5.29 40.60 11.48
N TRP A 692 5.20 39.43 12.11
CA TRP A 692 5.23 39.17 13.56
C TRP A 692 6.53 39.62 14.27
N SER A 693 7.54 40.06 13.51
CA SER A 693 8.82 40.56 14.01
C SER A 693 8.67 41.84 14.84
N ASN A 694 7.70 42.71 14.55
CA ASN A 694 7.52 43.97 15.29
C ASN A 694 6.94 43.78 16.69
N LEU A 695 6.12 42.74 16.93
CA LEU A 695 5.56 42.46 18.26
C LEU A 695 6.58 41.81 19.20
N ILE A 696 7.43 40.93 18.66
CA ILE A 696 8.53 40.32 19.41
C ILE A 696 9.61 41.36 19.73
N ALA A 697 9.91 42.28 18.79
CA ALA A 697 10.85 43.38 19.02
C ALA A 697 10.35 44.37 20.08
N LEU A 698 9.05 44.68 20.12
CA LEU A 698 8.50 45.53 21.19
C LEU A 698 8.45 44.81 22.55
N GLY A 699 8.12 43.51 22.59
CA GLY A 699 8.08 42.74 23.83
C GLY A 699 9.47 42.53 24.45
N LEU A 700 10.49 42.24 23.64
CA LEU A 700 11.87 42.09 24.11
C LEU A 700 12.55 43.42 24.43
N ALA A 701 12.20 44.52 23.77
CA ALA A 701 12.73 45.85 24.09
C ALA A 701 12.26 46.35 25.47
N VAL A 702 11.05 45.95 25.90
CA VAL A 702 10.52 46.31 27.22
C VAL A 702 11.13 45.43 28.33
N ALA A 703 11.38 44.14 28.06
CA ALA A 703 12.03 43.24 29.02
C ALA A 703 13.56 43.44 29.13
N GLY A 704 14.23 43.83 28.05
CA GLY A 704 15.68 44.07 28.01
C GLY A 704 16.15 45.38 28.67
N ALA A 705 15.23 46.29 29.01
CA ALA A 705 15.57 47.56 29.65
C ALA A 705 15.72 47.46 31.19
N GLU A 706 15.27 46.36 31.82
CA GLU A 706 15.25 46.21 33.29
C GLU A 706 16.24 45.18 33.86
N CYS A 707 17.07 44.53 33.03
CA CYS A 707 18.06 43.56 33.50
C CYS A 707 19.46 43.83 32.94
N ASN A 708 20.12 44.87 33.49
CA ASN A 708 21.57 45.05 33.36
C ASN A 708 22.26 44.55 34.63
N THR A 709 22.42 43.23 34.73
CA THR A 709 23.41 42.62 35.64
C THR A 709 24.46 41.91 34.79
N VAL A 710 25.67 42.48 34.82
CA VAL A 710 26.88 41.94 34.21
C VAL A 710 27.21 40.60 34.88
N ILE A 711 27.16 39.51 34.12
CA ILE A 711 27.78 38.24 34.50
C ILE A 711 28.96 38.04 33.54
N GLU A 712 30.17 38.29 34.04
CA GLU A 712 31.41 37.83 33.40
C GLU A 712 31.49 36.31 33.53
N LEU A 713 31.37 35.58 32.42
CA LEU A 713 31.73 34.17 32.34
C LEU A 713 33.18 34.05 31.87
N LYS A 714 34.07 33.61 32.76
CA LYS A 714 35.41 33.13 32.41
C LYS A 714 35.31 31.84 31.58
N PRO A 715 36.17 31.63 30.57
CA PRO A 715 36.21 30.39 29.82
C PRO A 715 37.07 29.36 30.57
N GLU A 716 36.48 28.24 30.97
CA GLU A 716 37.23 27.03 31.31
C GLU A 716 37.23 26.07 30.12
N HIS A 717 38.43 25.83 29.60
CA HIS A 717 38.73 24.79 28.64
C HIS A 717 38.60 23.41 29.29
N HIS A 718 37.76 22.53 28.74
CA HIS A 718 38.03 21.09 28.81
C HIS A 718 37.66 20.40 27.50
N ALA A 719 38.71 19.95 26.82
CA ALA A 719 38.65 19.00 25.73
C ALA A 719 38.44 17.58 26.29
N ALA A 720 37.56 16.81 25.67
CA ALA A 720 37.63 15.34 25.69
C ALA A 720 36.93 14.76 24.45
N SER A 721 37.70 13.91 23.77
CA SER A 721 37.47 13.20 22.50
C SER A 721 36.45 12.04 22.59
N PRO A 722 36.06 11.43 21.45
CA PRO A 722 34.86 10.60 21.31
C PRO A 722 35.11 9.13 21.62
N TRP A 723 34.03 8.39 21.88
CA TRP A 723 34.05 6.93 22.02
C TRP A 723 33.22 6.26 20.92
N HIS A 724 33.72 5.06 20.59
CA HIS A 724 33.39 4.10 19.55
C HIS A 724 31.92 3.71 19.38
#